data_AF-A0A1V3N6A1-F1
#
_entry.id   AF-A0A1V3N6A1-F1
#
_cell.length_a   1.000
_cell.length_b   1.000
_cell.length_c   1.000
_cell.angle_alpha   90.00
_cell.angle_beta   90.00
_cell.angle_gamma   90.00
#
_symmetry.space_group_name_H-M   'P 1'
#
loop_
_entity.id
_entity.type
_entity.pdbx_description
1 polymer ?
#
loop_
_entity_poly.entity_id
_entity_poly.type
_entity_poly.pdbx_seq_one_letter_code
_entity_poly.pdbx_strand_id
1 'polypeptide(L)'
;MTIPLLGQSRQEINFNAGWRFTLDSVGQYSQDSGGGNWRLLDLPHDWSIEMPFREHSPAGSGGAYLDGGIGWYQKSFKLPPAYKGQRIFIAFEGVYENSEVWINGHLLGKRPNGYIGFEYELSSYLYVNGHENLLAVKVNNNRQPNSRFYSGSGIYRDVKLIVRNVVSIATNSTFIQAQQLSEKQAVLSLSLDIEQIPKQTGSLSLRTQIISPTGEMVSQVEDILVKRGSGVHPFRQKIVLDNPLLWGVETPRQYTAKIQLVSEGQVLDEQETKFGLRNFSFDHQQGFVLNGKRLKIRGVCLHSDLGALGMAFNRSAALRQLKLMKAMGVNGIRTSHNPAAPAFLDLCDSLGFIVMSETFDVWKGHKNPFDYHLYWDKWFERDFADHIKRDRNHPSLFIWCLGNEAQEQWHSKSDGAAIPKRLAAIADSLDGTRPTTIANNELSSENPVLMNPAVDIIGYNYNHKQWASFPSDHPGKKFIVTESTSALESRGQYDLAPYDSVRMWPERWDIPFNGGNRDKSISAYDNIYTPWGSNHQTSLRLMEQYDHIAGMYVWTGFDYLGEPTPYTWPARSSYFGIVDLAGFPKDVYYLYQSVWTDKPVLHVLPHWNWKQGDKIDVVVYYNQADRLELYLNGRKISEQSKDPSRYDLVFKAVPFEPGILEVVSYRGNEKVMRKTIRTAAKPYRVKLVSEKPSVNAADNELAYIHAYVVDEFDTVVPDAAHDIKFNVEGEGAKIVATDNGNTTDLRKFQSRARQAFHGKALAIIAVKHSGKLIIRAKSEGLISGSVELDVQ
;
A
#
# COMPACT_ATOMS: atom_id res chain seq x y z
N MET A 1 13.77 0.47 -29.81
CA MET A 1 14.65 0.92 -28.70
C MET A 1 16.00 0.23 -28.85
N THR A 2 17.11 0.98 -28.80
CA THR A 2 18.48 0.44 -28.85
C THR A 2 19.02 0.38 -27.43
N ILE A 3 19.50 -0.78 -27.00
CA ILE A 3 20.01 -1.00 -25.64
C ILE A 3 21.52 -0.60 -25.61
N PRO A 4 22.01 0.08 -24.55
CA PRO A 4 23.39 0.57 -24.47
C PRO A 4 24.47 -0.53 -24.56
N LEU A 5 25.70 -0.14 -24.90
CA LEU A 5 26.88 -1.03 -24.98
C LEU A 5 27.38 -1.44 -23.58
N LEU A 6 27.97 -2.63 -23.47
CA LEU A 6 28.43 -3.23 -22.21
C LEU A 6 29.61 -2.46 -21.59
N GLY A 7 29.45 -2.02 -20.34
CA GLY A 7 30.53 -1.46 -19.51
C GLY A 7 30.50 -1.94 -18.04
N GLN A 8 29.42 -2.59 -17.60
CA GLN A 8 29.23 -3.18 -16.26
C GLN A 8 28.89 -4.67 -16.39
N SER A 9 29.22 -5.45 -15.36
CA SER A 9 29.06 -6.91 -15.32
C SER A 9 27.60 -7.40 -15.23
N ARG A 10 26.74 -6.65 -14.54
CA ARG A 10 25.28 -6.80 -14.53
C ARG A 10 24.62 -5.49 -14.93
N GLN A 11 23.51 -5.59 -15.66
CA GLN A 11 22.70 -4.45 -16.05
C GLN A 11 21.24 -4.73 -15.73
N GLU A 12 20.58 -3.79 -15.07
CA GLU A 12 19.13 -3.77 -14.90
C GLU A 12 18.55 -2.60 -15.70
N ILE A 13 17.88 -2.92 -16.80
CA ILE A 13 17.36 -1.93 -17.73
C ILE A 13 15.86 -1.81 -17.48
N ASN A 14 15.39 -0.60 -17.14
CA ASN A 14 13.97 -0.30 -17.10
C ASN A 14 13.35 -0.60 -18.48
N PHE A 15 12.39 -1.52 -18.50
CA PHE A 15 11.80 -2.03 -19.73
C PHE A 15 10.34 -1.60 -19.91
N ASN A 16 9.90 -0.56 -19.20
CA ASN A 16 8.51 -0.11 -19.19
C ASN A 16 8.08 0.68 -20.43
N ALA A 17 8.98 1.38 -21.10
CA ALA A 17 8.58 2.29 -22.17
C ALA A 17 8.21 1.57 -23.48
N GLY A 18 7.22 2.09 -24.22
CA GLY A 18 6.97 1.72 -25.63
C GLY A 18 6.42 0.31 -25.86
N TRP A 19 5.45 -0.12 -25.05
CA TRP A 19 4.69 -1.36 -25.27
C TRP A 19 3.46 -1.10 -26.14
N ARG A 20 3.05 -2.12 -26.88
CA ARG A 20 1.77 -2.17 -27.57
C ARG A 20 0.79 -3.01 -26.75
N PHE A 21 -0.44 -2.53 -26.60
CA PHE A 21 -1.50 -3.21 -25.85
C PHE A 21 -2.77 -3.34 -26.69
N THR A 22 -3.45 -4.48 -26.54
CA THR A 22 -4.83 -4.67 -27.00
C THR A 22 -5.62 -5.54 -26.02
N LEU A 23 -6.92 -5.29 -25.92
CA LEU A 23 -7.87 -6.17 -25.22
C LEU A 23 -8.48 -7.09 -26.27
N ASP A 24 -8.28 -8.40 -26.14
CA ASP A 24 -8.63 -9.41 -27.15
C ASP A 24 -9.59 -10.44 -26.56
N SER A 25 -10.66 -10.76 -27.30
CA SER A 25 -11.64 -11.78 -26.91
C SER A 25 -11.24 -13.20 -27.31
N VAL A 26 -10.25 -13.40 -28.20
CA VAL A 26 -9.91 -14.73 -28.76
C VAL A 26 -8.84 -15.44 -27.94
N GLY A 27 -7.85 -14.71 -27.41
CA GLY A 27 -6.89 -15.21 -26.42
C GLY A 27 -5.87 -16.24 -26.95
N GLN A 28 -5.71 -16.35 -28.27
CA GLN A 28 -4.71 -17.21 -28.90
C GLN A 28 -3.41 -16.44 -29.17
N TYR A 29 -2.27 -17.08 -28.96
CA TYR A 29 -0.97 -16.51 -29.30
C TYR A 29 -0.85 -16.34 -30.82
N SER A 30 -0.40 -15.17 -31.27
CA SER A 30 -0.03 -14.91 -32.65
C SER A 30 1.38 -14.30 -32.71
N GLN A 31 2.18 -14.75 -33.69
CA GLN A 31 3.47 -14.13 -34.00
C GLN A 31 3.33 -12.83 -34.79
N ASP A 32 2.11 -12.43 -35.19
CA ASP A 32 1.92 -11.19 -35.94
C ASP A 32 2.41 -9.99 -35.12
N SER A 33 3.51 -9.40 -35.60
CA SER A 33 4.01 -8.10 -35.16
C SER A 33 3.11 -7.01 -35.75
N GLY A 34 1.90 -6.86 -35.21
CA GLY A 34 1.03 -5.72 -35.51
C GLY A 34 -0.02 -5.92 -36.61
N GLY A 35 -0.93 -6.88 -36.42
CA GLY A 35 -2.28 -6.79 -36.99
C GLY A 35 -3.22 -5.95 -36.11
N GLY A 36 -3.81 -4.87 -36.67
CA GLY A 36 -4.97 -4.09 -36.17
C GLY A 36 -4.85 -3.27 -34.85
N ASN A 37 -4.81 -1.93 -34.92
CA ASN A 37 -5.15 -0.96 -33.83
C ASN A 37 -4.61 -1.16 -32.40
N TRP A 38 -3.43 -1.76 -32.17
CA TRP A 38 -2.83 -1.84 -30.83
C TRP A 38 -2.43 -0.44 -30.31
N ARG A 39 -2.77 -0.14 -29.05
CA ARG A 39 -2.42 1.13 -28.39
C ARG A 39 -0.96 1.11 -27.94
N LEU A 40 -0.20 2.15 -28.30
CA LEU A 40 1.12 2.39 -27.72
C LEU A 40 0.98 2.99 -26.31
N LEU A 41 1.68 2.44 -25.33
CA LEU A 41 1.70 2.91 -23.94
C LEU A 41 3.02 2.58 -23.24
N ASP A 42 3.22 3.18 -22.08
CA ASP A 42 4.29 2.83 -21.15
C ASP A 42 3.68 2.06 -19.97
N LEU A 43 4.44 1.13 -19.40
CA LEU A 43 4.12 0.44 -18.15
C LEU A 43 4.57 1.29 -16.94
N PRO A 44 4.07 1.01 -15.73
CA PRO A 44 3.01 0.06 -15.40
C PRO A 44 1.63 0.43 -15.96
N HIS A 45 0.79 -0.56 -16.24
CA HIS A 45 -0.52 -0.38 -16.84
C HIS A 45 -1.57 -1.30 -16.22
N ASP A 46 -2.68 -0.68 -15.83
CA ASP A 46 -3.93 -1.30 -15.43
C ASP A 46 -5.00 -0.89 -16.44
N TRP A 47 -5.55 -1.84 -17.21
CA TRP A 47 -6.58 -1.49 -18.21
C TRP A 47 -7.98 -1.40 -17.60
N SER A 48 -8.23 -2.09 -16.47
CA SER A 48 -9.55 -2.11 -15.86
C SER A 48 -9.94 -0.73 -15.35
N ILE A 49 -8.98 0.05 -14.84
CA ILE A 49 -9.23 1.42 -14.33
C ILE A 49 -9.65 2.41 -15.43
N GLU A 50 -9.42 2.07 -16.70
CA GLU A 50 -9.80 2.88 -17.87
C GLU A 50 -11.22 2.56 -18.38
N MET A 51 -11.79 1.44 -17.93
CA MET A 51 -13.11 0.96 -18.32
C MET A 51 -14.23 1.75 -17.62
N PRO A 52 -15.44 1.81 -18.20
CA PRO A 52 -16.58 2.34 -17.49
C PRO A 52 -17.02 1.38 -16.37
N PHE A 53 -17.48 1.92 -15.25
CA PHE A 53 -18.15 1.14 -14.21
C PHE A 53 -19.47 0.57 -14.75
N ARG A 54 -19.74 -0.71 -14.44
CA ARG A 54 -20.93 -1.42 -14.93
C ARG A 54 -21.56 -2.25 -13.82
N GLU A 55 -22.83 -2.00 -13.52
CA GLU A 55 -23.60 -2.74 -12.51
C GLU A 55 -23.50 -4.26 -12.68
N HIS A 56 -23.52 -4.73 -13.92
CA HIS A 56 -23.46 -6.15 -14.28
C HIS A 56 -22.05 -6.63 -14.65
N SER A 57 -21.01 -5.91 -14.25
CA SER A 57 -19.64 -6.41 -14.38
C SER A 57 -19.51 -7.75 -13.64
N PRO A 58 -18.90 -8.79 -14.24
CA PRO A 58 -18.71 -10.07 -13.56
C PRO A 58 -17.76 -9.96 -12.36
N ALA A 59 -17.01 -8.86 -12.24
CA ALA A 59 -16.18 -8.57 -11.07
C ALA A 59 -16.99 -8.22 -9.81
N GLY A 60 -18.27 -7.84 -9.97
CA GLY A 60 -19.16 -7.44 -8.89
C GLY A 60 -18.62 -6.25 -8.08
N SER A 61 -19.12 -6.10 -6.86
CA SER A 61 -18.70 -5.04 -5.94
C SER A 61 -17.24 -5.19 -5.49
N GLY A 62 -16.74 -6.43 -5.37
CA GLY A 62 -15.36 -6.69 -4.99
C GLY A 62 -14.37 -6.13 -6.01
N GLY A 63 -14.59 -6.35 -7.30
CA GLY A 63 -13.78 -5.75 -8.37
C GLY A 63 -14.18 -4.33 -8.76
N ALA A 64 -14.84 -3.57 -7.87
CA ALA A 64 -15.28 -2.20 -8.10
C ALA A 64 -16.19 -2.02 -9.33
N TYR A 65 -16.90 -3.07 -9.77
CA TYR A 65 -17.71 -3.07 -10.99
C TYR A 65 -16.94 -2.73 -12.28
N LEU A 66 -15.65 -3.09 -12.34
CA LEU A 66 -14.77 -2.90 -13.50
C LEU A 66 -14.39 -4.25 -14.13
N ASP A 67 -14.63 -4.38 -15.42
CA ASP A 67 -14.37 -5.61 -16.17
C ASP A 67 -12.86 -5.90 -16.25
N GLY A 68 -12.50 -7.18 -16.25
CA GLY A 68 -11.16 -7.67 -16.58
C GLY A 68 -11.04 -8.03 -18.06
N GLY A 69 -11.09 -9.32 -18.37
CA GLY A 69 -10.96 -9.88 -19.72
C GLY A 69 -9.55 -10.40 -20.01
N ILE A 70 -9.23 -10.57 -21.31
CA ILE A 70 -7.90 -11.03 -21.76
C ILE A 70 -7.20 -9.88 -22.48
N GLY A 71 -6.03 -9.51 -21.97
CA GLY A 71 -5.18 -8.47 -22.54
C GLY A 71 -3.87 -9.04 -23.09
N TRP A 72 -3.39 -8.46 -24.19
CA TRP A 72 -2.07 -8.76 -24.74
C TRP A 72 -1.18 -7.53 -24.73
N TYR A 73 0.07 -7.75 -24.32
CA TYR A 73 1.15 -6.77 -24.43
C TYR A 73 2.21 -7.31 -25.37
N GLN A 74 2.71 -6.45 -26.26
CA GLN A 74 3.83 -6.76 -27.14
C GLN A 74 4.89 -5.66 -27.08
N LYS A 75 6.15 -6.07 -27.13
CA LYS A 75 7.26 -5.16 -27.26
C LYS A 75 8.32 -5.75 -28.17
N SER A 76 8.68 -4.96 -29.18
CA SER A 76 9.77 -5.29 -30.08
C SER A 76 11.04 -4.53 -29.71
N PHE A 77 12.18 -5.22 -29.73
CA PHE A 77 13.47 -4.62 -29.36
C PHE A 77 14.64 -5.29 -30.09
N LYS A 78 15.75 -4.57 -30.22
CA LYS A 78 16.97 -5.05 -30.87
C LYS A 78 18.10 -5.12 -29.86
N LEU A 79 18.91 -6.17 -29.96
CA LEU A 79 20.11 -6.36 -29.15
C LEU A 79 21.36 -6.23 -30.03
N PRO A 80 22.36 -5.43 -29.63
CA PRO A 80 23.63 -5.36 -30.35
C PRO A 80 24.45 -6.65 -30.18
N PRO A 81 25.41 -6.94 -31.09
CA PRO A 81 26.28 -8.12 -31.01
C PRO A 81 27.07 -8.29 -29.71
N ALA A 82 27.28 -7.20 -28.96
CA ALA A 82 27.94 -7.21 -27.67
C ALA A 82 27.26 -8.14 -26.64
N TYR A 83 25.95 -8.39 -26.77
CA TYR A 83 25.20 -9.27 -25.86
C TYR A 83 25.37 -10.77 -26.14
N LYS A 84 26.15 -11.15 -27.17
CA LYS A 84 26.40 -12.56 -27.48
C LYS A 84 27.13 -13.24 -26.32
N GLY A 85 26.58 -14.35 -25.84
CA GLY A 85 27.16 -15.15 -24.73
C GLY A 85 26.80 -14.66 -23.32
N GLN A 86 26.03 -13.57 -23.20
CA GLN A 86 25.45 -13.11 -21.94
C GLN A 86 24.19 -13.90 -21.59
N ARG A 87 23.84 -13.94 -20.30
CA ARG A 87 22.53 -14.41 -19.84
C ARG A 87 21.58 -13.23 -19.72
N ILE A 88 20.43 -13.32 -20.37
CA ILE A 88 19.47 -12.22 -20.47
C ILE A 88 18.12 -12.70 -19.96
N PHE A 89 17.50 -11.93 -19.09
CA PHE A 89 16.24 -12.26 -18.44
C PHE A 89 15.23 -11.13 -18.60
N ILE A 90 13.95 -11.49 -18.62
CA ILE A 90 12.85 -10.56 -18.40
C ILE A 90 12.30 -10.78 -17.00
N ALA A 91 12.23 -9.72 -16.20
CA ALA A 91 11.69 -9.74 -14.84
C ALA A 91 10.44 -8.87 -14.77
N PHE A 92 9.36 -9.43 -14.19
CA PHE A 92 8.10 -8.74 -13.93
C PHE A 92 7.90 -8.64 -12.42
N GLU A 93 7.62 -7.44 -11.91
CA GLU A 93 7.38 -7.25 -10.47
C GLU A 93 5.94 -7.61 -10.05
N GLY A 94 5.02 -7.74 -11.00
CA GLY A 94 3.63 -8.15 -10.81
C GLY A 94 2.80 -8.04 -12.09
N VAL A 95 2.00 -9.07 -12.37
CA VAL A 95 1.11 -9.13 -13.54
C VAL A 95 -0.21 -9.76 -13.09
N TYR A 96 -1.29 -8.97 -13.01
CA TYR A 96 -2.59 -9.45 -12.55
C TYR A 96 -3.50 -9.79 -13.75
N GLU A 97 -3.84 -11.05 -13.99
CA GLU A 97 -3.28 -12.28 -13.42
C GLU A 97 -3.15 -13.38 -14.49
N ASN A 98 -2.74 -14.59 -14.09
CA ASN A 98 -2.72 -15.77 -14.96
C ASN A 98 -1.96 -15.52 -16.27
N SER A 99 -0.75 -14.98 -16.10
CA SER A 99 0.07 -14.49 -17.20
C SER A 99 0.84 -15.62 -17.88
N GLU A 100 1.06 -15.47 -19.19
CA GLU A 100 1.89 -16.34 -20.02
C GLU A 100 2.82 -15.44 -20.86
N VAL A 101 4.09 -15.83 -21.00
CA VAL A 101 5.13 -14.98 -21.62
C VAL A 101 5.83 -15.72 -22.74
N TRP A 102 5.97 -15.07 -23.89
CA TRP A 102 6.67 -15.60 -25.06
C TRP A 102 7.77 -14.65 -25.54
N ILE A 103 8.83 -15.24 -26.11
CA ILE A 103 9.85 -14.53 -26.87
C ILE A 103 10.03 -15.22 -28.22
N ASN A 104 9.91 -14.49 -29.32
CA ASN A 104 10.12 -14.99 -30.68
C ASN A 104 9.36 -16.31 -30.99
N GLY A 105 8.13 -16.47 -30.48
CA GLY A 105 7.34 -17.69 -30.65
C GLY A 105 7.51 -18.77 -29.58
N HIS A 106 8.51 -18.66 -28.70
CA HIS A 106 8.78 -19.64 -27.67
C HIS A 106 8.10 -19.25 -26.35
N LEU A 107 7.27 -20.15 -25.80
CA LEU A 107 6.68 -19.98 -24.48
C LEU A 107 7.78 -20.13 -23.41
N LEU A 108 7.98 -19.08 -22.63
CA LEU A 108 8.94 -19.07 -21.52
C LEU A 108 8.33 -19.64 -20.24
N GLY A 109 7.06 -19.34 -19.99
CA GLY A 109 6.39 -19.83 -18.80
C GLY A 109 5.04 -19.16 -18.53
N LYS A 110 4.46 -19.61 -17.41
CA LYS A 110 3.18 -19.17 -16.89
C LYS A 110 3.32 -18.78 -15.41
N ARG A 111 2.61 -17.75 -14.96
CA ARG A 111 2.49 -17.38 -13.54
C ARG A 111 1.04 -17.02 -13.21
N PRO A 112 0.33 -17.87 -12.43
CA PRO A 112 -1.04 -17.59 -11.98
C PRO A 112 -1.15 -16.41 -11.03
N ASN A 113 -0.33 -16.39 -9.98
CA ASN A 113 -0.40 -15.36 -8.93
C ASN A 113 -0.17 -13.96 -9.51
N GLY A 114 -1.08 -13.04 -9.19
CA GLY A 114 -1.05 -11.67 -9.68
C GLY A 114 -0.10 -10.72 -8.95
N TYR A 115 0.43 -11.09 -7.79
CA TYR A 115 1.11 -10.17 -6.87
C TYR A 115 2.59 -10.42 -6.67
N ILE A 116 3.07 -11.61 -7.00
CA ILE A 116 4.47 -12.00 -6.76
C ILE A 116 5.24 -11.93 -8.07
N GLY A 117 6.37 -11.21 -8.03
CA GLY A 117 7.25 -11.09 -9.18
C GLY A 117 7.86 -12.42 -9.63
N PHE A 118 8.29 -12.46 -10.88
CA PHE A 118 8.92 -13.63 -11.50
C PHE A 118 9.89 -13.19 -12.60
N GLU A 119 10.85 -14.06 -12.94
CA GLU A 119 11.76 -13.85 -14.07
C GLU A 119 11.84 -15.08 -14.97
N TYR A 120 12.10 -14.84 -16.25
CA TYR A 120 12.38 -15.88 -17.25
C TYR A 120 13.66 -15.56 -18.02
N GLU A 121 14.48 -16.59 -18.25
CA GLU A 121 15.66 -16.48 -19.10
C GLU A 121 15.27 -16.47 -20.59
N LEU A 122 15.76 -15.48 -21.32
CA LEU A 122 15.53 -15.27 -22.75
C LEU A 122 16.67 -15.81 -23.62
N SER A 123 17.87 -15.99 -23.04
CA SER A 123 19.17 -16.13 -23.72
C SER A 123 19.13 -17.03 -24.96
N SER A 124 18.56 -18.22 -24.85
CA SER A 124 18.55 -19.25 -25.90
C SER A 124 17.64 -18.93 -27.09
N TYR A 125 16.77 -17.92 -26.97
CA TYR A 125 15.74 -17.60 -27.97
C TYR A 125 15.94 -16.21 -28.59
N LEU A 126 16.97 -15.46 -28.19
CA LEU A 126 17.21 -14.09 -28.64
C LEU A 126 18.03 -14.02 -29.93
N TYR A 127 17.63 -13.11 -30.81
CA TYR A 127 18.45 -12.65 -31.91
C TYR A 127 19.39 -11.53 -31.43
N VAL A 128 20.70 -11.80 -31.43
CA VAL A 128 21.76 -10.86 -31.00
C VAL A 128 22.55 -10.26 -32.16
N ASN A 129 22.03 -10.36 -33.38
CA ASN A 129 22.65 -9.85 -34.61
C ASN A 129 21.99 -8.53 -35.10
N GLY A 130 21.28 -7.82 -34.22
CA GLY A 130 20.53 -6.61 -34.59
C GLY A 130 19.15 -6.87 -35.23
N HIS A 131 18.75 -8.13 -35.41
CA HIS A 131 17.37 -8.47 -35.76
C HIS A 131 16.41 -8.13 -34.62
N GLU A 132 15.14 -7.95 -34.97
CA GLU A 132 14.09 -7.61 -34.01
C GLU A 132 13.66 -8.85 -33.22
N ASN A 133 13.62 -8.70 -31.90
CA ASN A 133 13.04 -9.67 -30.98
C ASN A 133 11.64 -9.21 -30.60
N LEU A 134 10.68 -10.13 -30.60
CA LEU A 134 9.30 -9.87 -30.19
C LEU A 134 9.01 -10.56 -28.87
N LEU A 135 8.81 -9.77 -27.82
CA LEU A 135 8.29 -10.22 -26.53
C LEU A 135 6.77 -10.04 -26.51
N ALA A 136 6.04 -11.07 -26.11
CA ALA A 136 4.59 -11.04 -25.96
C ALA A 136 4.17 -11.55 -24.58
N VAL A 137 3.19 -10.89 -23.96
CA VAL A 137 2.64 -11.25 -22.66
C VAL A 137 1.13 -11.32 -22.79
N LYS A 138 0.56 -12.48 -22.49
CA LYS A 138 -0.88 -12.65 -22.30
C LYS A 138 -1.19 -12.47 -20.82
N VAL A 139 -2.23 -11.70 -20.53
CA VAL A 139 -2.77 -11.52 -19.18
C VAL A 139 -4.23 -11.91 -19.21
N ASN A 140 -4.65 -12.82 -18.33
CA ASN A 140 -5.99 -13.41 -18.37
C ASN A 140 -6.73 -13.18 -17.06
N ASN A 141 -7.50 -12.10 -17.01
CA ASN A 141 -8.44 -11.78 -15.94
C ASN A 141 -9.90 -11.95 -16.41
N ASN A 142 -10.17 -12.98 -17.24
CA ASN A 142 -11.50 -13.19 -17.83
C ASN A 142 -12.49 -13.88 -16.89
N ARG A 143 -11.99 -14.70 -15.96
CA ARG A 143 -12.84 -15.43 -15.00
C ARG A 143 -13.00 -14.57 -13.74
N GLN A 144 -14.11 -13.86 -13.66
CA GLN A 144 -14.48 -13.01 -12.53
C GLN A 144 -15.82 -13.48 -11.93
N PRO A 145 -16.06 -13.33 -10.62
CA PRO A 145 -15.17 -12.70 -9.63
C PRO A 145 -14.06 -13.65 -9.16
N ASN A 146 -12.86 -13.09 -8.98
CA ASN A 146 -11.63 -13.75 -8.51
C ASN A 146 -10.96 -13.01 -7.34
N SER A 147 -11.53 -11.89 -6.90
CA SER A 147 -10.99 -11.05 -5.83
C SER A 147 -12.13 -10.40 -5.03
N ARG A 148 -11.92 -10.21 -3.72
CA ARG A 148 -12.86 -9.50 -2.83
C ARG A 148 -12.73 -7.98 -2.91
N PHE A 149 -11.61 -7.51 -3.43
CA PHE A 149 -11.23 -6.11 -3.58
C PHE A 149 -10.72 -5.86 -5.01
N TYR A 150 -10.56 -4.61 -5.40
CA TYR A 150 -10.11 -4.28 -6.74
C TYR A 150 -8.69 -4.78 -7.00
N SER A 151 -8.56 -5.66 -7.98
CA SER A 151 -7.28 -6.27 -8.37
C SER A 151 -6.63 -5.63 -9.59
N GLY A 152 -7.37 -4.79 -10.32
CA GLY A 152 -6.96 -4.28 -11.62
C GLY A 152 -6.73 -5.40 -12.65
N SER A 153 -6.21 -5.03 -13.82
CA SER A 153 -5.79 -6.00 -14.82
C SER A 153 -4.60 -5.51 -15.63
N GLY A 154 -3.55 -6.32 -15.76
CA GLY A 154 -2.41 -6.01 -16.62
C GLY A 154 -1.05 -6.17 -15.98
N ILE A 155 -0.05 -5.58 -16.63
CA ILE A 155 1.31 -5.49 -16.13
C ILE A 155 1.39 -4.22 -15.28
N TYR A 156 0.84 -4.31 -14.06
CA TYR A 156 0.60 -3.16 -13.18
C TYR A 156 1.79 -2.81 -12.28
N ARG A 157 2.91 -3.54 -12.37
CA ARG A 157 4.21 -3.17 -11.79
C ARG A 157 5.32 -3.19 -12.83
N ASP A 158 6.51 -2.74 -12.44
CA ASP A 158 7.64 -2.55 -13.33
C ASP A 158 8.11 -3.85 -14.00
N VAL A 159 8.67 -3.67 -15.19
CA VAL A 159 9.34 -4.70 -15.98
C VAL A 159 10.78 -4.30 -16.21
N LYS A 160 11.70 -5.24 -16.00
CA LYS A 160 13.14 -5.04 -16.16
C LYS A 160 13.72 -6.07 -17.13
N LEU A 161 14.61 -5.63 -18.01
CA LEU A 161 15.49 -6.52 -18.76
C LEU A 161 16.80 -6.62 -17.98
N ILE A 162 17.14 -7.83 -17.52
CA ILE A 162 18.32 -8.07 -16.69
C ILE A 162 19.36 -8.80 -17.53
N VAL A 163 20.58 -8.27 -17.56
CA VAL A 163 21.72 -8.87 -18.27
C VAL A 163 22.76 -9.23 -17.23
N ARG A 164 23.25 -10.48 -17.28
CA ARG A 164 24.26 -11.03 -16.39
C ARG A 164 25.31 -11.78 -17.20
N ASN A 165 26.55 -11.77 -16.74
CA ASN A 165 27.53 -12.73 -17.20
C ASN A 165 27.11 -14.17 -16.86
N VAL A 166 27.76 -15.15 -17.50
CA VAL A 166 27.48 -16.59 -17.28
C VAL A 166 27.59 -16.94 -15.80
N VAL A 167 28.71 -16.60 -15.17
CA VAL A 167 28.90 -16.71 -13.73
C VAL A 167 28.27 -15.48 -13.07
N SER A 168 27.21 -15.68 -12.30
CA SER A 168 26.46 -14.58 -11.69
C SER A 168 25.81 -14.98 -10.37
N ILE A 169 25.42 -13.99 -9.57
CA ILE A 169 24.66 -14.16 -8.34
C ILE A 169 23.19 -14.44 -8.72
N ALA A 170 22.62 -15.49 -8.13
CA ALA A 170 21.24 -15.89 -8.38
C ALA A 170 20.25 -14.85 -7.86
N THR A 171 19.13 -14.69 -8.57
CA THR A 171 18.07 -13.76 -8.21
C THR A 171 17.54 -13.99 -6.81
N ASN A 172 17.37 -12.89 -6.04
CA ASN A 172 16.80 -12.88 -4.69
C ASN A 172 17.49 -13.87 -3.71
N SER A 173 18.71 -14.31 -4.02
CA SER A 173 19.44 -15.29 -3.19
C SER A 173 20.18 -14.66 -2.03
N THR A 174 20.48 -13.36 -2.11
CA THR A 174 21.19 -12.65 -1.06
C THR A 174 20.35 -12.53 0.20
N PHE A 175 20.97 -12.84 1.33
CA PHE A 175 20.39 -12.69 2.65
C PHE A 175 21.45 -12.19 3.63
N ILE A 176 21.16 -11.07 4.28
CA ILE A 176 22.04 -10.45 5.26
C ILE A 176 21.35 -10.53 6.62
N GLN A 177 21.97 -11.27 7.54
CA GLN A 177 21.46 -11.47 8.91
C GLN A 177 22.46 -10.94 9.93
N ALA A 178 22.00 -10.21 10.93
CA ALA A 178 22.80 -9.94 12.12
C ALA A 178 22.74 -11.15 13.07
N GLN A 179 23.84 -11.90 13.16
CA GLN A 179 23.97 -13.04 14.08
C GLN A 179 24.21 -12.58 15.52
N GLN A 180 24.85 -11.41 15.67
CA GLN A 180 25.04 -10.70 16.92
C GLN A 180 24.87 -9.20 16.65
N LEU A 181 24.13 -8.50 17.51
CA LEU A 181 23.93 -7.06 17.38
C LEU A 181 23.90 -6.41 18.76
N SER A 182 24.83 -5.50 18.99
CA SER A 182 24.95 -4.65 20.17
C SER A 182 25.30 -3.22 19.75
N GLU A 183 25.30 -2.28 20.70
CA GLU A 183 25.72 -0.90 20.44
C GLU A 183 27.19 -0.78 20.02
N LYS A 184 28.04 -1.74 20.40
CA LYS A 184 29.48 -1.71 20.12
C LYS A 184 29.86 -2.43 18.83
N GLN A 185 29.14 -3.49 18.49
CA GLN A 185 29.50 -4.36 17.38
C GLN A 185 28.30 -5.10 16.82
N ALA A 186 28.29 -5.29 15.50
CA ALA A 186 27.43 -6.23 14.79
C ALA A 186 28.28 -7.28 14.06
N VAL A 187 27.86 -8.54 14.16
CA VAL A 187 28.43 -9.65 13.38
C VAL A 187 27.36 -10.11 12.39
N LEU A 188 27.62 -9.89 11.11
CA LEU A 188 26.71 -10.22 10.03
C LEU A 188 27.11 -11.54 9.36
N SER A 189 26.10 -12.30 8.96
CA SER A 189 26.21 -13.41 8.00
C SER A 189 25.55 -12.96 6.71
N LEU A 190 26.34 -12.86 5.64
CA LEU A 190 25.84 -12.69 4.29
C LEU A 190 25.87 -14.06 3.60
N SER A 191 24.73 -14.51 3.09
CA SER A 191 24.64 -15.71 2.26
C SER A 191 24.00 -15.41 0.92
N LEU A 192 24.46 -16.07 -0.14
CA LEU A 192 23.90 -15.97 -1.49
C LEU A 192 24.20 -17.23 -2.28
N ASP A 193 23.59 -17.34 -3.46
CA ASP A 193 23.80 -18.44 -4.39
C ASP A 193 24.49 -17.92 -5.66
N ILE A 194 25.49 -18.65 -6.17
CA ILE A 194 26.19 -18.33 -7.42
C ILE A 194 25.80 -19.36 -8.48
N GLU A 195 25.39 -18.88 -9.65
CA GLU A 195 24.96 -19.70 -10.78
C GLU A 195 26.09 -19.93 -11.77
N GLN A 196 26.16 -21.16 -12.30
CA GLN A 196 26.99 -21.57 -13.43
C GLN A 196 28.47 -21.19 -13.28
N ILE A 197 29.25 -22.00 -12.56
CA ILE A 197 30.72 -21.82 -12.42
C ILE A 197 31.42 -22.85 -13.33
N PRO A 198 31.74 -22.53 -14.61
CA PRO A 198 32.50 -23.42 -15.48
C PRO A 198 33.77 -23.96 -14.82
N LYS A 199 34.15 -25.20 -15.16
CA LYS A 199 35.37 -25.81 -14.59
C LYS A 199 36.64 -25.01 -14.91
N GLN A 200 36.65 -24.34 -16.06
CA GLN A 200 37.74 -23.50 -16.55
C GLN A 200 37.77 -22.09 -15.94
N THR A 201 36.78 -21.70 -15.12
CA THR A 201 36.82 -20.42 -14.41
C THR A 201 38.04 -20.38 -13.50
N GLY A 202 38.75 -19.25 -13.51
CA GLY A 202 39.94 -18.99 -12.69
C GLY A 202 39.64 -19.00 -11.18
N SER A 203 40.54 -18.42 -10.38
CA SER A 203 40.24 -18.18 -8.97
C SER A 203 39.10 -17.17 -8.87
N LEU A 204 37.98 -17.59 -8.30
CA LEU A 204 36.79 -16.76 -8.09
C LEU A 204 36.76 -16.34 -6.62
N SER A 205 36.40 -15.09 -6.35
CA SER A 205 36.22 -14.57 -4.99
C SER A 205 34.94 -13.73 -4.90
N LEU A 206 34.39 -13.66 -3.69
CA LEU A 206 33.29 -12.75 -3.37
C LEU A 206 33.84 -11.60 -2.52
N ARG A 207 33.85 -10.40 -3.10
CA ARG A 207 34.18 -9.16 -2.41
C ARG A 207 32.89 -8.44 -2.00
N THR A 208 32.76 -8.12 -0.71
CA THR A 208 31.65 -7.32 -0.20
C THR A 208 32.16 -6.07 0.49
N GLN A 209 31.64 -4.92 0.08
CA GLN A 209 31.84 -3.63 0.73
C GLN A 209 30.55 -3.21 1.44
N ILE A 210 30.65 -2.80 2.70
CA ILE A 210 29.51 -2.24 3.44
C ILE A 210 29.64 -0.73 3.49
N ILE A 211 28.63 -0.05 2.95
CA ILE A 211 28.49 1.40 2.93
C ILE A 211 27.50 1.80 4.01
N SER A 212 27.89 2.75 4.86
CA SER A 212 27.11 3.25 5.98
C SER A 212 25.94 4.12 5.52
N PRO A 213 24.97 4.40 6.42
CA PRO A 213 23.94 5.41 6.17
C PRO A 213 24.47 6.83 5.89
N THR A 214 25.74 7.12 6.21
CA THR A 214 26.40 8.40 5.91
C THR A 214 27.14 8.39 4.56
N GLY A 215 27.18 7.25 3.87
CA GLY A 215 27.85 7.07 2.57
C GLY A 215 29.30 6.60 2.66
N GLU A 216 29.80 6.29 3.86
CA GLU A 216 31.19 5.87 4.09
C GLU A 216 31.33 4.35 4.01
N MET A 217 32.42 3.85 3.41
CA MET A 217 32.73 2.41 3.46
C MET A 217 33.26 2.05 4.85
N VAL A 218 32.50 1.23 5.59
CA VAL A 218 32.81 0.87 6.99
C VAL A 218 33.38 -0.55 7.15
N SER A 219 33.28 -1.39 6.11
CA SER A 219 33.90 -2.72 6.09
C SER A 219 34.11 -3.20 4.66
N GLN A 220 35.14 -4.02 4.46
CA GLN A 220 35.37 -4.77 3.23
C GLN A 220 35.88 -6.17 3.57
N VAL A 221 35.31 -7.21 2.97
CA VAL A 221 35.73 -8.60 3.12
C VAL A 221 35.82 -9.24 1.72
N GLU A 222 36.79 -10.12 1.52
CA GLU A 222 36.98 -10.87 0.27
C GLU A 222 37.33 -12.32 0.60
N ASP A 223 36.52 -13.26 0.11
CA ASP A 223 36.68 -14.69 0.37
C ASP A 223 36.75 -15.48 -0.95
N ILE A 224 37.65 -16.45 -1.02
CA ILE A 224 37.88 -17.27 -2.24
C ILE A 224 36.87 -18.42 -2.32
N LEU A 225 36.29 -18.62 -3.51
CA LEU A 225 35.49 -19.78 -3.85
C LEU A 225 36.34 -20.95 -4.35
N VAL A 226 36.17 -22.10 -3.71
CA VAL A 226 36.89 -23.35 -4.07
C VAL A 226 36.01 -24.30 -4.91
N LYS A 227 34.68 -24.19 -4.83
CA LYS A 227 33.73 -25.09 -5.53
C LYS A 227 33.45 -24.62 -6.96
N ARG A 228 33.41 -25.57 -7.91
CA ARG A 228 33.19 -25.34 -9.35
C ARG A 228 32.22 -26.38 -9.93
N GLY A 229 31.46 -26.02 -10.97
CA GLY A 229 30.54 -26.91 -11.68
C GLY A 229 29.31 -26.18 -12.24
N SER A 230 28.54 -26.86 -13.09
CA SER A 230 27.21 -26.40 -13.49
C SER A 230 26.23 -26.43 -12.32
N GLY A 231 25.25 -25.52 -12.31
CA GLY A 231 24.24 -25.43 -11.25
C GLY A 231 24.47 -24.28 -10.27
N VAL A 232 23.91 -24.43 -9.07
CA VAL A 232 23.87 -23.39 -8.03
C VAL A 232 24.84 -23.74 -6.89
N HIS A 233 25.65 -22.77 -6.48
CA HIS A 233 26.67 -22.93 -5.44
C HIS A 233 26.40 -21.96 -4.29
N PRO A 234 26.00 -22.45 -3.10
CA PRO A 234 25.76 -21.59 -1.96
C PRO A 234 27.07 -21.04 -1.40
N PHE A 235 27.04 -19.79 -0.97
CA PHE A 235 28.16 -19.06 -0.40
C PHE A 235 27.76 -18.37 0.90
N ARG A 236 28.70 -18.26 1.84
CA ARG A 236 28.51 -17.52 3.09
C ARG A 236 29.77 -16.75 3.45
N GLN A 237 29.59 -15.50 3.84
CA GLN A 237 30.63 -14.58 4.30
C GLN A 237 30.27 -14.02 5.67
N LYS A 238 31.27 -13.91 6.55
CA LYS A 238 31.14 -13.24 7.85
C LYS A 238 31.67 -11.81 7.73
N ILE A 239 30.90 -10.85 8.22
CA ILE A 239 31.27 -9.43 8.20
C ILE A 239 31.14 -8.87 9.61
N VAL A 240 32.09 -8.07 10.06
CA VAL A 240 32.07 -7.43 11.39
C VAL A 240 32.00 -5.92 11.20
N LEU A 241 31.07 -5.28 11.90
CA LEU A 241 30.91 -3.83 11.91
C LEU A 241 31.05 -3.32 13.35
N ASP A 242 31.87 -2.31 13.56
CA ASP A 242 31.99 -1.63 14.84
C ASP A 242 31.03 -0.44 14.91
N ASN A 243 30.49 -0.18 16.10
CA ASN A 243 29.54 0.91 16.41
C ASN A 243 28.37 1.00 15.39
N PRO A 244 27.57 -0.06 15.22
CA PRO A 244 26.51 -0.08 14.21
C PRO A 244 25.42 0.97 14.49
N LEU A 245 24.96 1.63 13.42
CA LEU A 245 23.81 2.52 13.45
C LEU A 245 22.52 1.71 13.29
N LEU A 246 21.66 1.74 14.31
CA LEU A 246 20.44 0.97 14.29
C LEU A 246 19.35 1.63 13.43
N TRP A 247 18.61 0.79 12.71
CA TRP A 247 17.34 1.16 12.08
C TRP A 247 16.24 1.23 13.14
N GLY A 248 15.38 2.25 13.07
CA GLY A 248 14.17 2.36 13.88
C GLY A 248 13.11 3.24 13.22
N VAL A 249 11.89 3.26 13.78
CA VAL A 249 10.74 3.98 13.19
C VAL A 249 10.93 5.50 13.10
N GLU A 250 11.75 6.08 13.97
CA GLU A 250 12.14 7.51 13.94
C GLU A 250 13.53 7.74 13.33
N THR A 251 14.34 6.68 13.23
CA THR A 251 15.72 6.74 12.73
C THR A 251 15.94 5.61 11.71
N PRO A 252 15.33 5.69 10.51
CA PRO A 252 15.36 4.61 9.51
C PRO A 252 16.72 4.51 8.78
N ARG A 253 17.80 4.23 9.54
CA ARG A 253 19.17 4.12 9.04
C ARG A 253 19.34 2.84 8.22
N GLN A 254 19.81 2.97 6.98
CA GLN A 254 20.04 1.85 6.06
C GLN A 254 21.49 1.82 5.60
N TYR A 255 22.04 0.62 5.54
CA TYR A 255 23.33 0.31 4.94
C TYR A 255 23.12 -0.20 3.51
N THR A 256 24.17 -0.14 2.70
CA THR A 256 24.22 -0.81 1.39
C THR A 256 25.38 -1.80 1.39
N ALA A 257 25.10 -3.06 1.09
CA ALA A 257 26.12 -4.05 0.77
C ALA A 257 26.35 -4.06 -0.75
N LYS A 258 27.53 -3.62 -1.18
CA LYS A 258 27.99 -3.75 -2.57
C LYS A 258 28.75 -5.07 -2.71
N ILE A 259 28.20 -5.98 -3.51
CA ILE A 259 28.63 -7.38 -3.61
C ILE A 259 29.17 -7.62 -5.02
N GLN A 260 30.42 -8.08 -5.11
CA GLN A 260 31.12 -8.30 -6.38
C GLN A 260 31.66 -9.73 -6.46
N LEU A 261 31.37 -10.42 -7.57
CA LEU A 261 32.08 -11.63 -7.97
C LEU A 261 33.33 -11.24 -8.77
N VAL A 262 34.51 -11.60 -8.29
CA VAL A 262 35.78 -11.21 -8.90
C VAL A 262 36.58 -12.44 -9.33
N SER A 263 37.02 -12.48 -10.58
CA SER A 263 37.92 -13.51 -11.11
C SER A 263 39.10 -12.85 -11.80
N GLU A 264 40.33 -13.20 -11.41
CA GLU A 264 41.57 -12.70 -12.04
C GLU A 264 41.63 -11.16 -12.12
N GLY A 265 41.08 -10.47 -11.11
CA GLY A 265 41.00 -9.00 -11.05
C GLY A 265 39.83 -8.38 -11.83
N GLN A 266 39.07 -9.16 -12.59
CA GLN A 266 37.88 -8.71 -13.31
C GLN A 266 36.60 -8.95 -12.50
N VAL A 267 35.72 -7.95 -12.43
CA VAL A 267 34.37 -8.10 -11.86
C VAL A 267 33.47 -8.82 -12.86
N LEU A 268 33.00 -10.02 -12.48
CA LEU A 268 32.10 -10.86 -13.28
C LEU A 268 30.63 -10.60 -12.98
N ASP A 269 30.28 -10.16 -11.78
CA ASP A 269 28.91 -9.75 -11.43
C ASP A 269 28.98 -8.75 -10.29
N GLU A 270 28.05 -7.81 -10.27
CA GLU A 270 27.92 -6.79 -9.22
C GLU A 270 26.45 -6.54 -8.92
N GLN A 271 26.10 -6.52 -7.64
CA GLN A 271 24.78 -6.08 -7.20
C GLN A 271 24.88 -5.34 -5.86
N GLU A 272 23.86 -4.54 -5.57
CA GLU A 272 23.70 -3.86 -4.30
C GLU A 272 22.51 -4.45 -3.53
N THR A 273 22.65 -4.55 -2.21
CA THR A 273 21.55 -4.96 -1.32
C THR A 273 21.48 -3.99 -0.15
N LYS A 274 20.35 -3.29 -0.03
CA LYS A 274 20.06 -2.44 1.13
C LYS A 274 19.60 -3.30 2.30
N PHE A 275 20.01 -2.92 3.50
CA PHE A 275 19.57 -3.57 4.73
C PHE A 275 19.64 -2.59 5.91
N GLY A 276 19.02 -2.95 7.02
CA GLY A 276 19.10 -2.18 8.27
C GLY A 276 19.33 -3.10 9.47
N LEU A 277 20.04 -2.58 10.48
CA LEU A 277 20.38 -3.32 11.69
C LEU A 277 19.37 -2.98 12.77
N ARG A 278 18.58 -3.95 13.22
CA ARG A 278 17.64 -3.78 14.34
C ARG A 278 17.47 -5.07 15.10
N ASN A 279 17.20 -4.95 16.40
CA ASN A 279 16.76 -6.05 17.25
C ASN A 279 15.30 -5.81 17.62
N PHE A 280 14.49 -6.87 17.66
CA PHE A 280 13.11 -6.76 18.11
C PHE A 280 12.64 -8.06 18.75
N SER A 281 11.58 -7.96 19.53
CA SER A 281 10.93 -9.12 20.14
C SER A 281 9.44 -8.86 20.36
N PHE A 282 8.67 -9.93 20.35
CA PHE A 282 7.29 -9.95 20.83
C PHE A 282 7.25 -10.68 22.17
N ASP A 283 6.72 -10.01 23.18
CA ASP A 283 6.53 -10.52 24.53
C ASP A 283 5.04 -10.61 24.88
N HIS A 284 4.68 -11.66 25.61
CA HIS A 284 3.30 -11.96 26.00
C HIS A 284 2.70 -10.98 27.03
N GLN A 285 3.53 -10.24 27.78
CA GLN A 285 3.06 -9.24 28.76
C GLN A 285 3.25 -7.81 28.25
N GLN A 286 4.40 -7.54 27.63
CA GLN A 286 4.81 -6.18 27.25
C GLN A 286 4.45 -5.81 25.81
N GLY A 287 4.03 -6.78 24.98
CA GLY A 287 3.71 -6.55 23.57
C GLY A 287 4.98 -6.50 22.71
N PHE A 288 5.19 -5.42 21.97
CA PHE A 288 6.31 -5.29 21.04
C PHE A 288 7.46 -4.44 21.58
N VAL A 289 8.69 -4.87 21.33
CA VAL A 289 9.92 -4.20 21.73
C VAL A 289 10.83 -4.05 20.51
N LEU A 290 11.31 -2.84 20.25
CA LEU A 290 12.25 -2.50 19.17
C LEU A 290 13.50 -1.83 19.76
N ASN A 291 14.67 -2.39 19.47
CA ASN A 291 15.97 -1.92 19.96
C ASN A 291 15.99 -1.69 21.49
N GLY A 292 15.40 -2.63 22.24
CA GLY A 292 15.32 -2.57 23.71
C GLY A 292 14.27 -1.61 24.27
N LYS A 293 13.51 -0.91 23.42
CA LYS A 293 12.44 0.01 23.84
C LYS A 293 11.08 -0.55 23.50
N ARG A 294 10.17 -0.53 24.47
CA ARG A 294 8.77 -0.88 24.26
C ARG A 294 8.13 0.07 23.25
N LEU A 295 7.38 -0.48 22.31
CA LEU A 295 6.73 0.27 21.24
C LEU A 295 5.40 -0.40 20.87
N LYS A 296 4.33 0.36 20.77
CA LYS A 296 3.07 -0.10 20.19
C LYS A 296 3.13 -0.02 18.67
N ILE A 297 2.71 -1.09 17.99
CA ILE A 297 2.51 -1.06 16.54
C ILE A 297 1.16 -0.38 16.26
N ARG A 298 1.24 0.89 15.87
CA ARG A 298 0.12 1.76 15.48
C ARG A 298 -0.05 1.66 13.97
N GLY A 299 -0.72 0.60 13.54
CA GLY A 299 -0.76 0.16 12.16
C GLY A 299 -2.07 0.43 11.44
N VAL A 300 -1.99 0.40 10.11
CA VAL A 300 -3.16 0.38 9.21
C VAL A 300 -3.00 -0.72 8.17
N CYS A 301 -4.13 -1.30 7.75
CA CYS A 301 -4.21 -2.12 6.55
C CYS A 301 -4.26 -1.20 5.32
N LEU A 302 -3.52 -1.57 4.28
CA LEU A 302 -3.54 -0.90 2.97
C LEU A 302 -3.67 -1.94 1.85
N HIS A 303 -4.65 -1.73 0.98
CA HIS A 303 -4.71 -2.41 -0.32
C HIS A 303 -3.67 -1.86 -1.29
N SER A 304 -3.50 -2.55 -2.42
CA SER A 304 -2.45 -2.25 -3.39
C SER A 304 -2.78 -1.14 -4.38
N ASP A 305 -4.05 -0.74 -4.51
CA ASP A 305 -4.43 0.32 -5.44
C ASP A 305 -3.99 1.70 -4.93
N LEU A 306 -3.76 2.59 -5.90
CA LEU A 306 -3.35 3.97 -5.67
C LEU A 306 -4.52 4.93 -5.99
N GLY A 307 -5.72 4.54 -5.58
CA GLY A 307 -6.97 5.26 -5.79
C GLY A 307 -7.34 5.35 -7.26
N ALA A 308 -7.50 6.58 -7.76
CA ALA A 308 -7.86 6.85 -9.14
C ALA A 308 -6.85 6.39 -10.20
N LEU A 309 -5.63 6.01 -9.80
CA LEU A 309 -4.62 5.39 -10.67
C LEU A 309 -4.83 3.87 -10.84
N GLY A 310 -5.74 3.27 -10.06
CA GLY A 310 -5.94 1.83 -10.02
C GLY A 310 -4.69 1.13 -9.50
N MET A 311 -4.36 -0.01 -10.10
CA MET A 311 -3.23 -0.82 -9.67
C MET A 311 -1.90 -0.41 -10.30
N ALA A 312 -1.88 0.45 -11.33
CA ALA A 312 -0.65 0.87 -11.98
C ALA A 312 0.30 1.55 -10.97
N PHE A 313 1.32 0.83 -10.54
CA PHE A 313 2.15 1.25 -9.42
C PHE A 313 2.95 2.51 -9.79
N ASN A 314 2.81 3.55 -8.96
CA ASN A 314 3.60 4.75 -9.06
C ASN A 314 4.23 5.06 -7.69
N ARG A 315 5.56 5.12 -7.66
CA ARG A 315 6.31 5.33 -6.41
C ARG A 315 5.97 6.66 -5.74
N SER A 316 5.69 7.72 -6.48
CA SER A 316 5.32 9.02 -5.90
C SER A 316 3.94 9.00 -5.25
N ALA A 317 2.98 8.27 -5.83
CA ALA A 317 1.66 8.06 -5.27
C ALA A 317 1.71 7.21 -3.98
N ALA A 318 2.47 6.11 -3.98
CA ALA A 318 2.71 5.31 -2.79
C ALA A 318 3.40 6.12 -1.67
N LEU A 319 4.39 6.94 -2.03
CA LEU A 319 5.05 7.87 -1.09
C LEU A 319 4.06 8.88 -0.51
N ARG A 320 3.14 9.40 -1.31
CA ARG A 320 2.07 10.31 -0.84
C ARG A 320 1.18 9.61 0.19
N GLN A 321 0.68 8.41 -0.11
CA GLN A 321 -0.14 7.62 0.82
C GLN A 321 0.60 7.36 2.14
N LEU A 322 1.83 6.85 2.07
CA LEU A 322 2.64 6.55 3.26
C LEU A 322 2.96 7.81 4.08
N LYS A 323 3.22 8.95 3.44
CA LYS A 323 3.42 10.22 4.15
C LYS A 323 2.17 10.69 4.88
N LEU A 324 0.99 10.53 4.27
CA LEU A 324 -0.27 10.85 4.93
C LEU A 324 -0.51 9.96 6.16
N MET A 325 -0.18 8.68 6.07
CA MET A 325 -0.23 7.74 7.20
C MET A 325 0.77 8.11 8.30
N LYS A 326 2.05 8.37 7.94
CA LYS A 326 3.08 8.77 8.92
C LYS A 326 2.68 10.07 9.63
N ALA A 327 2.14 11.04 8.91
CA ALA A 327 1.65 12.30 9.47
C ALA A 327 0.46 12.13 10.43
N MET A 328 -0.30 11.03 10.30
CA MET A 328 -1.38 10.66 11.23
C MET A 328 -0.84 10.05 12.54
N GLY A 329 0.43 9.66 12.57
CA GLY A 329 1.04 8.92 13.69
C GLY A 329 1.14 7.41 13.48
N VAL A 330 0.85 6.92 12.27
CA VAL A 330 1.04 5.51 11.92
C VAL A 330 2.52 5.17 11.92
N ASN A 331 2.88 4.05 12.55
CA ASN A 331 4.22 3.46 12.47
C ASN A 331 4.21 2.03 11.92
N GLY A 332 3.04 1.44 11.63
CA GLY A 332 2.92 0.09 11.09
C GLY A 332 2.07 0.01 9.81
N ILE A 333 2.39 -0.90 8.91
CA ILE A 333 1.62 -1.18 7.69
C ILE A 333 1.40 -2.69 7.56
N ARG A 334 0.15 -3.11 7.31
CA ARG A 334 -0.15 -4.47 6.87
C ARG A 334 -0.52 -4.44 5.39
N THR A 335 0.15 -5.27 4.59
CA THR A 335 -0.06 -5.34 3.12
C THR A 335 -1.24 -6.25 2.80
N SER A 336 -2.43 -5.82 3.19
CA SER A 336 -3.68 -6.60 3.05
C SER A 336 -4.10 -6.75 1.58
N HIS A 337 -4.23 -7.94 1.00
CA HIS A 337 -3.85 -9.27 1.53
C HIS A 337 -2.91 -9.97 0.57
N ASN A 338 -1.87 -9.25 0.16
CA ASN A 338 -0.97 -9.70 -0.89
C ASN A 338 0.41 -9.01 -0.80
N PRO A 339 1.43 -9.61 -1.43
CA PRO A 339 2.76 -9.03 -1.47
C PRO A 339 2.75 -7.64 -2.10
N ALA A 340 3.37 -6.67 -1.43
CA ALA A 340 3.49 -5.31 -1.93
C ALA A 340 4.48 -5.22 -3.11
N ALA A 341 4.48 -4.07 -3.79
CA ALA A 341 5.51 -3.76 -4.77
C ALA A 341 6.87 -3.59 -4.07
N PRO A 342 8.01 -3.99 -4.67
CA PRO A 342 9.33 -3.82 -4.07
C PRO A 342 9.59 -2.36 -3.63
N ALA A 343 9.28 -1.42 -4.52
CA ALA A 343 9.44 0.01 -4.23
C ALA A 343 8.51 0.53 -3.11
N PHE A 344 7.43 -0.16 -2.77
CA PHE A 344 6.62 0.18 -1.59
C PHE A 344 7.34 -0.19 -0.29
N LEU A 345 8.02 -1.36 -0.26
CA LEU A 345 8.83 -1.76 0.89
C LEU A 345 10.09 -0.89 1.05
N ASP A 346 10.72 -0.47 -0.05
CA ASP A 346 11.81 0.52 -0.02
C ASP A 346 11.38 1.83 0.65
N LEU A 347 10.13 2.26 0.39
CA LEU A 347 9.54 3.43 1.02
C LEU A 347 9.27 3.17 2.50
N CYS A 348 8.75 2.00 2.87
CA CYS A 348 8.56 1.61 4.26
C CYS A 348 9.88 1.59 5.05
N ASP A 349 10.94 1.06 4.45
CA ASP A 349 12.29 1.05 5.03
C ASP A 349 12.79 2.47 5.30
N SER A 350 12.58 3.37 4.32
CA SER A 350 13.11 4.73 4.35
C SER A 350 12.29 5.69 5.22
N LEU A 351 11.01 5.40 5.43
CA LEU A 351 10.10 6.21 6.27
C LEU A 351 9.98 5.67 7.71
N GLY A 352 10.57 4.51 8.01
CA GLY A 352 10.53 3.92 9.33
C GLY A 352 9.17 3.34 9.68
N PHE A 353 8.69 2.39 8.87
CA PHE A 353 7.48 1.62 9.13
C PHE A 353 7.78 0.18 9.56
N ILE A 354 6.93 -0.36 10.44
CA ILE A 354 6.89 -1.77 10.82
C ILE A 354 5.87 -2.47 9.91
N VAL A 355 6.36 -3.38 9.06
CA VAL A 355 5.55 -4.06 8.05
C VAL A 355 5.21 -5.47 8.51
N MET A 356 3.92 -5.78 8.49
CA MET A 356 3.39 -7.13 8.41
C MET A 356 3.11 -7.46 6.94
N SER A 357 3.98 -8.26 6.33
CA SER A 357 3.82 -8.64 4.93
C SER A 357 2.97 -9.91 4.82
N GLU A 358 1.91 -9.82 4.03
CA GLU A 358 0.93 -10.89 3.85
C GLU A 358 0.99 -11.48 2.45
N THR A 359 0.82 -12.80 2.34
CA THR A 359 0.94 -13.50 1.04
C THR A 359 -0.40 -13.92 0.45
N PHE A 360 -1.30 -14.45 1.26
CA PHE A 360 -2.48 -15.16 0.78
C PHE A 360 -3.77 -14.66 1.43
N ASP A 361 -4.75 -14.28 0.61
CA ASP A 361 -6.14 -14.09 1.07
C ASP A 361 -6.92 -15.41 1.13
N VAL A 362 -6.49 -16.42 0.38
CA VAL A 362 -7.14 -17.73 0.26
C VAL A 362 -6.11 -18.84 0.18
N TRP A 363 -6.46 -20.02 0.68
CA TRP A 363 -5.66 -21.23 0.55
C TRP A 363 -6.32 -22.23 -0.40
N LYS A 364 -6.77 -23.39 0.08
CA LYS A 364 -7.54 -24.36 -0.73
C LYS A 364 -9.03 -24.05 -0.72
N GLY A 365 -9.53 -23.53 0.40
CA GLY A 365 -10.86 -22.98 0.48
C GLY A 365 -10.94 -21.63 -0.24
N HIS A 366 -12.01 -21.44 -1.01
CA HIS A 366 -12.22 -20.26 -1.83
C HIS A 366 -13.08 -19.22 -1.11
N LYS A 367 -12.83 -17.95 -1.39
CA LYS A 367 -13.74 -16.83 -1.06
C LYS A 367 -14.52 -16.36 -2.29
N ASN A 368 -13.95 -16.55 -3.48
CA ASN A 368 -14.62 -16.33 -4.77
C ASN A 368 -14.44 -17.54 -5.70
N PRO A 369 -15.35 -17.79 -6.65
CA PRO A 369 -15.28 -18.97 -7.51
C PRO A 369 -14.00 -19.11 -8.34
N PHE A 370 -13.30 -18.00 -8.60
CA PHE A 370 -12.12 -17.98 -9.48
C PHE A 370 -10.86 -17.39 -8.83
N ASP A 371 -10.79 -17.38 -7.50
CA ASP A 371 -9.60 -16.91 -6.79
C ASP A 371 -8.40 -17.90 -6.87
N TYR A 372 -7.33 -17.58 -6.14
CA TYR A 372 -6.07 -18.32 -6.17
C TYR A 372 -6.17 -19.79 -5.72
N HIS A 373 -7.26 -20.23 -5.06
CA HIS A 373 -7.44 -21.63 -4.66
C HIS A 373 -7.32 -22.61 -5.85
N LEU A 374 -7.70 -22.16 -7.05
CA LEU A 374 -7.60 -22.94 -8.29
C LEU A 374 -6.16 -23.32 -8.66
N TYR A 375 -5.18 -22.62 -8.10
CA TYR A 375 -3.76 -22.78 -8.38
C TYR A 375 -2.97 -23.28 -7.18
N TRP A 376 -3.60 -23.35 -6.00
CA TRP A 376 -2.96 -23.61 -4.71
C TRP A 376 -1.98 -24.78 -4.78
N ASP A 377 -2.49 -25.99 -5.04
CA ASP A 377 -1.72 -27.25 -4.93
C ASP A 377 -0.43 -27.27 -5.75
N LYS A 378 -0.37 -26.49 -6.83
CA LYS A 378 0.81 -26.43 -7.71
C LYS A 378 1.75 -25.25 -7.39
N TRP A 379 1.22 -24.15 -6.87
CA TRP A 379 1.95 -22.88 -6.89
C TRP A 379 2.32 -22.32 -5.52
N PHE A 380 1.59 -22.65 -4.45
CA PHE A 380 1.72 -21.95 -3.17
C PHE A 380 3.15 -21.96 -2.60
N GLU A 381 3.86 -23.09 -2.68
CA GLU A 381 5.23 -23.20 -2.17
C GLU A 381 6.21 -22.31 -2.92
N ARG A 382 6.10 -22.32 -4.27
CA ARG A 382 6.96 -21.49 -5.12
C ARG A 382 6.68 -20.02 -4.89
N ASP A 383 5.40 -19.66 -4.88
CA ASP A 383 4.96 -18.27 -4.71
C ASP A 383 5.39 -17.73 -3.35
N PHE A 384 5.18 -18.49 -2.26
CA PHE A 384 5.61 -18.06 -0.94
C PHE A 384 7.14 -18.00 -0.80
N ALA A 385 7.87 -18.97 -1.37
CA ALA A 385 9.33 -18.95 -1.37
C ALA A 385 9.89 -17.75 -2.15
N ASP A 386 9.32 -17.44 -3.31
CA ASP A 386 9.71 -16.29 -4.13
C ASP A 386 9.44 -14.97 -3.38
N HIS A 387 8.30 -14.85 -2.68
CA HIS A 387 7.97 -13.69 -1.85
C HIS A 387 8.98 -13.51 -0.70
N ILE A 388 9.26 -14.56 0.08
CA ILE A 388 10.20 -14.48 1.20
C ILE A 388 11.60 -14.10 0.73
N LYS A 389 12.09 -14.76 -0.33
CA LYS A 389 13.43 -14.50 -0.86
C LYS A 389 13.60 -13.07 -1.35
N ARG A 390 12.56 -12.50 -1.97
CA ARG A 390 12.55 -11.11 -2.44
C ARG A 390 12.70 -10.13 -1.27
N ASP A 391 11.94 -10.34 -0.19
CA ASP A 391 11.75 -9.27 0.80
C ASP A 391 12.52 -9.44 2.12
N ARG A 392 13.13 -10.60 2.38
CA ARG A 392 13.79 -10.91 3.67
C ARG A 392 14.93 -9.96 4.09
N ASN A 393 15.42 -9.10 3.21
CA ASN A 393 16.43 -8.07 3.55
C ASN A 393 15.82 -6.73 3.99
N HIS A 394 14.52 -6.49 3.77
CA HIS A 394 13.89 -5.22 4.16
C HIS A 394 13.88 -5.05 5.69
N PRO A 395 14.53 -4.00 6.24
CA PRO A 395 14.50 -3.74 7.67
C PRO A 395 13.11 -3.37 8.20
N SER A 396 12.24 -2.81 7.36
CA SER A 396 10.85 -2.54 7.72
C SER A 396 10.01 -3.80 7.91
N LEU A 397 10.44 -4.96 7.41
CA LEU A 397 9.66 -6.18 7.57
C LEU A 397 9.89 -6.79 8.97
N PHE A 398 8.81 -7.04 9.70
CA PHE A 398 8.85 -7.63 11.06
C PHE A 398 8.03 -8.90 11.21
N ILE A 399 6.99 -9.10 10.39
CA ILE A 399 6.06 -10.22 10.54
C ILE A 399 5.73 -10.78 9.16
N TRP A 400 5.77 -12.11 9.03
CA TRP A 400 5.20 -12.82 7.90
C TRP A 400 3.77 -13.28 8.22
N CYS A 401 2.78 -12.71 7.55
CA CYS A 401 1.40 -13.19 7.65
C CYS A 401 1.13 -14.27 6.60
N LEU A 402 0.82 -15.48 7.07
CA LEU A 402 0.71 -16.68 6.22
C LEU A 402 -0.67 -16.81 5.56
N GLY A 403 -1.66 -16.05 6.03
CA GLY A 403 -3.02 -16.07 5.49
C GLY A 403 -3.95 -15.08 6.19
N ASN A 404 -4.98 -14.64 5.47
CA ASN A 404 -6.06 -13.81 6.01
C ASN A 404 -7.40 -14.53 5.95
N GLU A 405 -8.07 -14.67 7.10
CA GLU A 405 -9.43 -15.22 7.22
C GLU A 405 -9.64 -16.49 6.39
N ALA A 406 -8.66 -17.40 6.48
CA ALA A 406 -8.64 -18.62 5.71
C ALA A 406 -9.89 -19.46 6.02
N GLN A 407 -10.50 -20.05 4.98
CA GLN A 407 -11.72 -20.84 5.10
C GLN A 407 -11.50 -22.14 5.91
N GLU A 408 -10.26 -22.60 5.97
CA GLU A 408 -9.81 -23.75 6.75
C GLU A 408 -9.94 -23.55 8.26
N GLN A 409 -10.22 -22.33 8.74
CA GLN A 409 -10.64 -22.08 10.13
C GLN A 409 -11.94 -22.83 10.47
N TRP A 410 -12.86 -23.00 9.50
CA TRP A 410 -14.17 -23.65 9.70
C TRP A 410 -14.32 -24.97 8.97
N HIS A 411 -13.78 -25.09 7.75
CA HIS A 411 -14.26 -26.10 6.80
C HIS A 411 -13.37 -27.34 6.63
N SER A 412 -12.09 -27.28 7.02
CA SER A 412 -11.17 -28.43 6.93
C SER A 412 -10.20 -28.46 8.10
N LYS A 413 -10.48 -29.30 9.10
CA LYS A 413 -9.58 -29.47 10.26
C LYS A 413 -8.19 -29.99 9.85
N SER A 414 -8.12 -30.86 8.85
CA SER A 414 -6.85 -31.41 8.36
C SER A 414 -6.00 -30.38 7.62
N ASP A 415 -6.60 -29.63 6.68
CA ASP A 415 -5.85 -28.59 5.97
C ASP A 415 -5.52 -27.40 6.89
N GLY A 416 -6.45 -27.02 7.79
CA GLY A 416 -6.23 -25.98 8.78
C GLY A 416 -5.11 -26.29 9.78
N ALA A 417 -4.77 -27.57 9.99
CA ALA A 417 -3.59 -27.96 10.75
C ALA A 417 -2.32 -28.05 9.87
N ALA A 418 -2.44 -28.59 8.66
CA ALA A 418 -1.29 -28.90 7.79
C ALA A 418 -0.71 -27.66 7.09
N ILE A 419 -1.56 -26.76 6.60
CA ILE A 419 -1.13 -25.59 5.81
C ILE A 419 -0.31 -24.60 6.65
N PRO A 420 -0.76 -24.13 7.83
CA PRO A 420 0.05 -23.24 8.66
C PRO A 420 1.43 -23.84 8.99
N LYS A 421 1.47 -25.14 9.32
CA LYS A 421 2.72 -25.84 9.61
C LYS A 421 3.67 -25.85 8.40
N ARG A 422 3.15 -26.08 7.20
CA ARG A 422 3.97 -26.10 5.98
C ARG A 422 4.48 -24.70 5.63
N LEU A 423 3.63 -23.69 5.71
CA LEU A 423 4.02 -22.30 5.45
C LEU A 423 5.04 -21.81 6.49
N ALA A 424 4.80 -22.03 7.78
CA ALA A 424 5.76 -21.68 8.84
C ALA A 424 7.14 -22.34 8.63
N ALA A 425 7.17 -23.62 8.24
CA ALA A 425 8.42 -24.30 7.92
C ALA A 425 9.16 -23.70 6.71
N ILE A 426 8.43 -23.23 5.70
CA ILE A 426 9.04 -22.52 4.56
C ILE A 426 9.63 -21.19 5.03
N ALA A 427 8.89 -20.39 5.81
CA ALA A 427 9.35 -19.12 6.35
C ALA A 427 10.60 -19.28 7.24
N ASP A 428 10.60 -20.27 8.12
CA ASP A 428 11.75 -20.60 8.97
C ASP A 428 12.99 -20.98 8.13
N SER A 429 12.81 -21.82 7.10
CA SER A 429 13.92 -22.29 6.26
C SER A 429 14.55 -21.21 5.38
N LEU A 430 13.78 -20.18 4.98
CA LEU A 430 14.21 -19.15 4.03
C LEU A 430 14.60 -17.82 4.69
N ASP A 431 14.04 -17.51 5.86
CA ASP A 431 14.32 -16.31 6.64
C ASP A 431 14.76 -16.68 8.06
N GLY A 432 13.89 -17.31 8.85
CA GLY A 432 14.17 -17.71 10.24
C GLY A 432 14.44 -16.56 11.22
N THR A 433 14.40 -15.29 10.78
CA THR A 433 14.66 -14.12 11.65
C THR A 433 13.41 -13.34 12.04
N ARG A 434 12.25 -13.69 11.47
CA ARG A 434 10.99 -12.98 11.68
C ARG A 434 9.88 -13.95 12.09
N PRO A 435 9.05 -13.58 13.07
CA PRO A 435 7.91 -14.39 13.46
C PRO A 435 6.85 -14.45 12.38
N THR A 436 6.09 -15.53 12.42
CA THR A 436 4.91 -15.78 11.61
C THR A 436 3.63 -15.44 12.38
N THR A 437 2.60 -15.04 11.65
CA THR A 437 1.23 -14.91 12.17
C THR A 437 0.21 -15.31 11.11
N ILE A 438 -1.05 -15.43 11.52
CA ILE A 438 -2.20 -15.61 10.64
C ILE A 438 -3.29 -14.65 11.15
N ALA A 439 -3.97 -13.98 10.24
CA ALA A 439 -5.08 -13.10 10.55
C ALA A 439 -6.37 -13.92 10.68
N ASN A 440 -6.82 -14.17 11.91
CA ASN A 440 -7.95 -15.05 12.22
C ASN A 440 -9.17 -14.26 12.70
N ASN A 441 -10.33 -14.52 12.11
CA ASN A 441 -11.61 -13.97 12.53
C ASN A 441 -12.50 -14.97 13.29
N GLU A 442 -12.12 -16.26 13.34
CA GLU A 442 -12.75 -17.28 14.16
C GLU A 442 -11.91 -17.58 15.40
N LEU A 443 -12.43 -17.30 16.59
CA LEU A 443 -11.65 -17.34 17.84
C LEU A 443 -11.88 -18.59 18.71
N SER A 444 -12.70 -19.53 18.24
CA SER A 444 -12.91 -20.79 18.95
C SER A 444 -11.60 -21.54 19.20
N SER A 445 -11.47 -22.17 20.37
CA SER A 445 -10.37 -23.09 20.68
C SER A 445 -10.33 -24.32 19.75
N GLU A 446 -11.42 -24.58 19.03
CA GLU A 446 -11.49 -25.63 18.01
C GLU A 446 -10.91 -25.20 16.65
N ASN A 447 -10.58 -23.92 16.47
CA ASN A 447 -9.98 -23.41 15.24
C ASN A 447 -8.55 -23.96 15.11
N PRO A 448 -8.29 -24.89 14.15
CA PRO A 448 -7.00 -25.55 13.98
C PRO A 448 -5.91 -24.61 13.44
N VAL A 449 -6.32 -23.48 12.85
CA VAL A 449 -5.42 -22.45 12.31
C VAL A 449 -4.95 -21.53 13.43
N LEU A 450 -5.88 -21.01 14.24
CA LEU A 450 -5.58 -20.14 15.38
C LEU A 450 -4.71 -20.84 16.43
N MET A 451 -5.05 -22.09 16.75
CA MET A 451 -4.38 -22.87 17.78
C MET A 451 -3.14 -23.61 17.26
N ASN A 452 -2.69 -23.32 16.03
CA ASN A 452 -1.59 -24.03 15.41
C ASN A 452 -0.25 -23.69 16.11
N PRO A 453 0.45 -24.67 16.70
CA PRO A 453 1.67 -24.40 17.46
C PRO A 453 2.87 -24.01 16.59
N ALA A 454 2.77 -24.15 15.26
CA ALA A 454 3.83 -23.75 14.33
C ALA A 454 3.85 -22.24 14.04
N VAL A 455 2.83 -21.49 14.46
CA VAL A 455 2.71 -20.04 14.22
C VAL A 455 3.13 -19.28 15.47
N ASP A 456 4.00 -18.28 15.31
CA ASP A 456 4.70 -17.64 16.44
C ASP A 456 3.82 -16.67 17.25
N ILE A 457 2.90 -15.97 16.58
CA ILE A 457 2.06 -14.92 17.16
C ILE A 457 0.60 -15.20 16.80
N ILE A 458 -0.28 -15.17 17.82
CA ILE A 458 -1.73 -15.26 17.61
C ILE A 458 -2.24 -13.91 17.08
N GLY A 459 -2.84 -13.94 15.90
CA GLY A 459 -3.41 -12.78 15.22
C GLY A 459 -4.94 -12.80 15.23
N TYR A 460 -5.56 -11.74 15.78
CA TYR A 460 -7.01 -11.56 15.72
C TYR A 460 -7.39 -10.48 14.72
N ASN A 461 -8.34 -10.81 13.85
CA ASN A 461 -9.18 -9.85 13.16
C ASN A 461 -10.37 -9.51 14.07
N TYR A 462 -10.61 -8.22 14.26
CA TYR A 462 -11.75 -7.67 14.99
C TYR A 462 -11.82 -8.18 16.42
N ASN A 463 -12.99 -8.65 16.88
CA ASN A 463 -13.17 -9.29 18.18
C ASN A 463 -12.66 -8.47 19.39
N HIS A 464 -12.81 -7.14 19.31
CA HIS A 464 -12.31 -6.18 20.30
C HIS A 464 -12.76 -6.45 21.75
N LYS A 465 -13.90 -7.13 21.92
CA LYS A 465 -14.42 -7.52 23.24
C LYS A 465 -13.57 -8.59 23.94
N GLN A 466 -12.77 -9.37 23.21
CA GLN A 466 -11.93 -10.45 23.72
C GLN A 466 -10.44 -10.06 23.86
N TRP A 467 -10.05 -8.85 23.42
CA TRP A 467 -8.65 -8.43 23.52
C TRP A 467 -8.16 -8.34 24.97
N ALA A 468 -9.03 -7.90 25.89
CA ALA A 468 -8.69 -7.77 27.30
C ALA A 468 -8.47 -9.15 27.97
N SER A 469 -9.24 -10.16 27.58
CA SER A 469 -9.18 -11.51 28.15
C SER A 469 -8.09 -12.38 27.54
N PHE A 470 -7.48 -11.96 26.43
CA PHE A 470 -6.45 -12.72 25.71
C PHE A 470 -5.41 -13.41 26.61
N PRO A 471 -4.78 -12.75 27.62
CA PRO A 471 -3.77 -13.42 28.45
C PRO A 471 -4.32 -14.62 29.25
N SER A 472 -5.60 -14.61 29.58
CA SER A 472 -6.31 -15.71 30.24
C SER A 472 -6.74 -16.78 29.23
N ASP A 473 -7.21 -16.36 28.05
CA ASP A 473 -7.68 -17.27 26.99
C ASP A 473 -6.53 -18.03 26.33
N HIS A 474 -5.35 -17.40 26.25
CA HIS A 474 -4.13 -17.96 25.66
C HIS A 474 -2.89 -17.73 26.55
N PRO A 475 -2.77 -18.44 27.70
CA PRO A 475 -1.68 -18.22 28.64
C PRO A 475 -0.29 -18.37 28.01
N GLY A 476 0.56 -17.37 28.20
CA GLY A 476 1.95 -17.36 27.70
C GLY A 476 2.10 -17.14 26.19
N LYS A 477 1.02 -16.85 25.47
CA LYS A 477 1.05 -16.59 24.02
C LYS A 477 1.24 -15.10 23.70
N LYS A 478 1.82 -14.83 22.54
CA LYS A 478 2.06 -13.47 22.01
C LYS A 478 0.85 -13.05 21.18
N PHE A 479 0.49 -11.78 21.27
CA PHE A 479 -0.75 -11.27 20.68
C PHE A 479 -0.53 -10.09 19.75
N ILE A 480 -1.21 -10.10 18.61
CA ILE A 480 -1.36 -8.93 17.75
C ILE A 480 -2.77 -8.86 17.18
N VAL A 481 -3.29 -7.64 17.03
CA VAL A 481 -4.55 -7.40 16.33
C VAL A 481 -4.24 -7.17 14.86
N THR A 482 -4.44 -8.18 14.03
CA THR A 482 -4.10 -8.19 12.60
C THR A 482 -5.06 -7.35 11.76
N GLU A 483 -6.28 -7.14 12.24
CA GLU A 483 -7.29 -6.26 11.63
C GLU A 483 -8.24 -5.75 12.71
N SER A 484 -8.68 -4.50 12.64
CA SER A 484 -9.51 -3.89 13.67
C SER A 484 -10.45 -2.84 13.10
N THR A 485 -11.37 -2.38 13.94
CA THR A 485 -12.31 -1.30 13.61
C THR A 485 -13.31 -1.69 12.54
N SER A 486 -13.08 -1.42 11.24
CA SER A 486 -14.12 -1.53 10.20
C SER A 486 -15.33 -0.61 10.48
N ALA A 487 -15.03 0.61 10.90
CA ALA A 487 -15.98 1.71 10.95
C ALA A 487 -16.19 2.26 9.54
N LEU A 488 -17.31 2.96 9.34
CA LEU A 488 -17.80 3.34 8.03
C LEU A 488 -18.07 4.83 8.00
N GLU A 489 -17.47 5.56 7.05
CA GLU A 489 -17.59 7.01 6.97
C GLU A 489 -17.51 7.54 5.53
N SER A 490 -18.28 8.58 5.22
CA SER A 490 -18.12 9.41 4.02
C SER A 490 -17.62 10.80 4.41
N ARG A 491 -16.59 11.30 3.73
CA ARG A 491 -15.95 12.58 4.07
C ARG A 491 -16.96 13.74 4.03
N GLY A 492 -17.17 14.40 5.17
CA GLY A 492 -17.98 15.62 5.24
C GLY A 492 -19.49 15.38 5.26
N GLN A 493 -19.93 14.12 5.37
CA GLN A 493 -21.32 13.76 5.59
C GLN A 493 -21.60 13.66 7.10
N TYR A 494 -22.67 14.28 7.58
CA TYR A 494 -23.06 14.21 8.99
C TYR A 494 -24.57 14.08 9.11
N ASP A 495 -25.03 12.95 9.66
CA ASP A 495 -26.45 12.73 9.88
C ASP A 495 -26.90 13.56 11.10
N LEU A 496 -28.06 14.21 11.01
CA LEU A 496 -28.71 14.92 12.14
C LEU A 496 -29.33 13.92 13.13
N ALA A 497 -28.48 13.09 13.73
CA ALA A 497 -28.78 12.21 14.85
C ALA A 497 -27.85 12.57 16.02
N PRO A 498 -28.26 12.32 17.28
CA PRO A 498 -27.35 12.47 18.41
C PRO A 498 -26.05 11.71 18.16
N TYR A 499 -24.90 12.29 18.48
CA TYR A 499 -23.60 11.69 18.21
C TYR A 499 -23.45 10.29 18.84
N ASP A 500 -24.00 10.09 20.05
CA ASP A 500 -23.95 8.79 20.73
C ASP A 500 -24.98 7.76 20.17
N SER A 501 -25.73 8.13 19.12
CA SER A 501 -26.58 7.20 18.37
C SER A 501 -25.71 6.36 17.43
N VAL A 502 -25.09 5.36 18.03
CA VAL A 502 -24.25 4.37 17.35
C VAL A 502 -25.13 3.39 16.56
N ARG A 503 -24.77 3.15 15.29
CA ARG A 503 -25.49 2.25 14.37
C ARG A 503 -24.54 1.18 13.84
N MET A 504 -25.08 -0.01 13.60
CA MET A 504 -24.35 -1.11 12.95
C MET A 504 -24.90 -1.29 11.54
N TRP A 505 -24.07 -1.07 10.52
CA TRP A 505 -24.43 -1.26 9.11
C TRP A 505 -23.45 -2.20 8.40
N PRO A 506 -23.93 -3.24 7.70
CA PRO A 506 -25.31 -3.75 7.79
C PRO A 506 -25.64 -4.23 9.21
N GLU A 507 -26.89 -4.59 9.51
CA GLU A 507 -27.23 -5.15 10.84
C GLU A 507 -26.60 -6.53 11.04
N ARG A 508 -26.38 -7.26 9.94
CA ARG A 508 -25.73 -8.58 9.85
C ARG A 508 -24.99 -8.71 8.54
N TRP A 509 -23.88 -9.44 8.54
CA TRP A 509 -23.00 -9.61 7.38
C TRP A 509 -23.58 -10.55 6.31
N ASP A 510 -24.49 -11.46 6.69
CA ASP A 510 -24.97 -12.56 5.87
C ASP A 510 -26.34 -12.31 5.21
N ILE A 511 -26.88 -11.09 5.32
CA ILE A 511 -28.16 -10.70 4.71
C ILE A 511 -28.02 -9.41 3.87
N PRO A 512 -28.86 -9.22 2.83
CA PRO A 512 -28.86 -7.98 2.05
C PRO A 512 -29.17 -6.75 2.89
N PHE A 513 -28.46 -5.65 2.62
CA PHE A 513 -28.68 -4.36 3.27
C PHE A 513 -29.43 -3.39 2.37
N ASN A 514 -30.66 -3.05 2.76
CA ASN A 514 -31.51 -2.08 2.05
C ASN A 514 -31.70 -0.77 2.84
N GLY A 515 -30.99 -0.61 3.95
CA GLY A 515 -31.07 0.56 4.84
C GLY A 515 -30.10 1.69 4.48
N GLY A 516 -29.81 2.51 5.48
CA GLY A 516 -28.87 3.63 5.42
C GLY A 516 -29.38 4.85 4.64
N ASN A 517 -28.47 5.77 4.29
CA ASN A 517 -28.81 6.99 3.58
C ASN A 517 -29.19 6.72 2.11
N ARG A 518 -30.12 7.52 1.57
CA ARG A 518 -30.64 7.37 0.19
C ARG A 518 -29.56 7.57 -0.87
N ASP A 519 -28.64 8.50 -0.63
CA ASP A 519 -27.49 8.80 -1.49
C ASP A 519 -26.30 7.87 -1.24
N LYS A 520 -26.47 6.87 -0.36
CA LYS A 520 -25.43 5.91 0.05
C LYS A 520 -24.24 6.55 0.76
N SER A 521 -24.39 7.78 1.29
CA SER A 521 -23.40 8.39 2.16
C SER A 521 -23.44 7.78 3.57
N ILE A 522 -22.38 7.97 4.35
CA ILE A 522 -22.29 7.49 5.73
C ILE A 522 -21.77 8.62 6.63
N SER A 523 -22.41 8.82 7.78
CA SER A 523 -22.03 9.82 8.79
C SER A 523 -20.56 9.68 9.21
N ALA A 524 -19.83 10.80 9.21
CA ALA A 524 -18.42 10.91 9.62
C ALA A 524 -18.22 11.19 11.12
N TYR A 525 -19.22 10.87 11.95
CA TYR A 525 -19.14 11.04 13.41
C TYR A 525 -18.51 9.83 14.14
N ASP A 526 -17.87 8.89 13.45
CA ASP A 526 -17.40 7.62 14.05
C ASP A 526 -18.52 6.86 14.78
N ASN A 527 -19.76 6.96 14.27
CA ASN A 527 -20.95 6.38 14.89
C ASN A 527 -21.61 5.28 14.05
N ILE A 528 -20.95 4.81 12.99
CA ILE A 528 -21.41 3.71 12.16
C ILE A 528 -20.26 2.73 11.95
N TYR A 529 -20.49 1.44 12.21
CA TYR A 529 -19.50 0.39 11.99
C TYR A 529 -20.17 -0.92 11.57
N THR A 530 -19.38 -1.88 11.10
CA THR A 530 -19.87 -3.19 10.63
C THR A 530 -20.23 -4.14 11.79
N PRO A 531 -21.07 -5.18 11.59
CA PRO A 531 -21.45 -6.12 12.65
C PRO A 531 -20.30 -6.79 13.40
N TRP A 532 -19.17 -6.99 12.71
CA TRP A 532 -17.96 -7.60 13.26
C TRP A 532 -17.01 -6.56 13.86
N GLY A 533 -17.16 -5.29 13.49
CA GLY A 533 -16.27 -4.20 13.80
C GLY A 533 -16.55 -3.45 15.10
N SER A 534 -15.98 -2.25 15.19
CA SER A 534 -16.24 -1.23 16.21
C SER A 534 -16.07 0.15 15.61
N ASN A 535 -16.51 1.19 16.32
CA ASN A 535 -16.02 2.54 16.04
C ASN A 535 -14.52 2.67 16.34
N HIS A 536 -13.87 3.68 15.76
CA HIS A 536 -12.44 3.95 15.89
C HIS A 536 -12.05 4.21 17.35
N GLN A 537 -12.86 4.99 18.07
CA GLN A 537 -12.59 5.30 19.47
C GLN A 537 -12.48 4.05 20.37
N THR A 538 -13.35 3.05 20.17
CA THR A 538 -13.36 1.81 20.97
C THR A 538 -12.08 1.01 20.77
N SER A 539 -11.74 0.70 19.50
CA SER A 539 -10.54 -0.07 19.19
C SER A 539 -9.25 0.65 19.62
N LEU A 540 -9.17 1.96 19.37
CA LEU A 540 -8.03 2.77 19.75
C LEU A 540 -7.81 2.79 21.27
N ARG A 541 -8.88 2.92 22.06
CA ARG A 541 -8.79 2.92 23.53
C ARG A 541 -8.30 1.58 24.06
N LEU A 542 -8.87 0.47 23.58
CA LEU A 542 -8.48 -0.87 24.01
C LEU A 542 -7.02 -1.17 23.67
N MET A 543 -6.57 -0.80 22.46
CA MET A 543 -5.20 -1.03 22.00
C MET A 543 -4.15 -0.28 22.84
N GLU A 544 -4.42 0.99 23.18
CA GLU A 544 -3.52 1.82 23.99
C GLU A 544 -3.57 1.43 25.49
N GLN A 545 -4.71 0.91 25.97
CA GLN A 545 -4.90 0.53 27.37
C GLN A 545 -4.12 -0.73 27.78
N TYR A 546 -4.05 -1.75 26.93
CA TYR A 546 -3.59 -3.09 27.34
C TYR A 546 -2.19 -3.43 26.87
N ASP A 547 -1.29 -3.73 27.80
CA ASP A 547 0.12 -3.87 27.49
C ASP A 547 0.50 -5.07 26.62
N HIS A 548 -0.22 -6.18 26.78
CA HIS A 548 0.00 -7.44 26.06
C HIS A 548 -0.32 -7.37 24.56
N ILE A 549 -1.06 -6.34 24.12
CA ILE A 549 -1.37 -6.11 22.71
C ILE A 549 -0.12 -5.52 22.04
N ALA A 550 0.58 -6.29 21.21
CA ALA A 550 1.77 -5.80 20.49
C ALA A 550 1.45 -4.59 19.60
N GLY A 551 0.27 -4.59 19.00
CA GLY A 551 -0.33 -3.45 18.33
C GLY A 551 -1.56 -3.85 17.53
N MET A 552 -2.05 -2.92 16.71
CA MET A 552 -3.22 -3.15 15.84
C MET A 552 -2.98 -2.63 14.43
N TYR A 553 -3.69 -3.22 13.47
CA TYR A 553 -3.83 -2.69 12.12
C TYR A 553 -5.30 -2.32 11.87
N VAL A 554 -5.57 -1.04 11.63
CA VAL A 554 -6.93 -0.53 11.38
C VAL A 554 -7.36 -0.87 9.95
N TRP A 555 -8.58 -1.38 9.78
CA TRP A 555 -9.26 -1.50 8.49
C TRP A 555 -10.06 -0.23 8.19
N THR A 556 -9.60 0.71 7.35
CA THR A 556 -8.31 0.79 6.63
C THR A 556 -7.65 2.16 6.78
N GLY A 557 -6.38 2.29 6.39
CA GLY A 557 -5.70 3.59 6.36
C GLY A 557 -6.24 4.52 5.26
N PHE A 558 -6.47 3.95 4.07
CA PHE A 558 -7.05 4.61 2.91
C PHE A 558 -8.29 3.84 2.44
N ASP A 559 -9.28 4.55 1.92
CA ASP A 559 -10.31 3.92 1.09
C ASP A 559 -9.63 3.32 -0.14
N TYR A 560 -10.23 2.26 -0.67
CA TYR A 560 -9.72 1.47 -1.78
C TYR A 560 -10.87 1.13 -2.71
N LEU A 561 -10.54 0.71 -3.93
CA LEU A 561 -11.55 0.34 -4.91
C LEU A 561 -12.19 -1.02 -4.57
N GLY A 562 -13.50 -1.11 -4.74
CA GLY A 562 -14.28 -2.28 -4.38
C GLY A 562 -14.72 -2.32 -2.91
N GLU A 563 -15.30 -3.45 -2.50
CA GLU A 563 -15.81 -3.70 -1.14
C GLU A 563 -16.58 -2.51 -0.51
N PRO A 564 -17.63 -1.99 -1.17
CA PRO A 564 -18.37 -0.80 -0.77
C PRO A 564 -19.36 -1.05 0.40
N THR A 565 -19.00 -1.94 1.34
CA THR A 565 -19.78 -2.24 2.55
C THR A 565 -20.18 -0.95 3.26
N PRO A 566 -21.46 -0.76 3.64
CA PRO A 566 -22.55 -1.75 3.69
C PRO A 566 -23.38 -1.79 2.40
N TYR A 567 -23.03 -0.98 1.41
CA TYR A 567 -23.81 -0.78 0.20
C TYR A 567 -23.35 -1.69 -0.93
N THR A 568 -24.15 -1.67 -2.00
CA THR A 568 -23.83 -2.24 -3.30
C THR A 568 -23.94 -1.12 -4.34
N TRP A 569 -24.01 -1.46 -5.62
CA TRP A 569 -24.21 -0.52 -6.72
C TRP A 569 -25.22 0.60 -6.39
N PRO A 570 -24.90 1.88 -6.67
CA PRO A 570 -23.75 2.38 -7.42
C PRO A 570 -22.48 2.62 -6.59
N ALA A 571 -22.45 2.22 -5.32
CA ALA A 571 -21.23 2.36 -4.53
C ALA A 571 -20.14 1.42 -5.08
N ARG A 572 -18.96 1.95 -5.41
CA ARG A 572 -17.88 1.26 -6.15
C ARG A 572 -16.53 1.23 -5.41
N SER A 573 -16.44 1.86 -4.26
CA SER A 573 -15.24 1.87 -3.41
C SER A 573 -15.64 1.86 -1.95
N SER A 574 -14.68 1.55 -1.09
CA SER A 574 -14.92 1.34 0.33
C SER A 574 -15.24 2.63 1.10
N TYR A 575 -15.76 2.44 2.31
CA TYR A 575 -16.06 3.50 3.29
C TYR A 575 -15.16 3.40 4.54
N PHE A 576 -14.25 2.42 4.58
CA PHE A 576 -13.46 2.03 5.76
C PHE A 576 -12.27 2.94 6.03
N GLY A 577 -11.80 3.64 5.01
CA GLY A 577 -10.57 4.42 5.04
C GLY A 577 -10.68 5.61 5.97
N ILE A 578 -9.65 5.80 6.80
CA ILE A 578 -9.47 7.04 7.57
C ILE A 578 -9.18 8.24 6.63
N VAL A 579 -8.62 7.95 5.46
CA VAL A 579 -8.42 8.89 4.35
C VAL A 579 -9.25 8.40 3.15
N ASP A 580 -9.92 9.32 2.45
CA ASP A 580 -10.71 8.94 1.27
C ASP A 580 -9.86 8.52 0.07
N LEU A 581 -10.51 8.00 -0.98
CA LEU A 581 -9.85 7.49 -2.19
C LEU A 581 -8.99 8.55 -2.92
N ALA A 582 -9.37 9.83 -2.79
CA ALA A 582 -8.64 10.97 -3.36
C ALA A 582 -7.49 11.46 -2.45
N GLY A 583 -7.35 10.91 -1.25
CA GLY A 583 -6.34 11.32 -0.28
C GLY A 583 -6.72 12.53 0.57
N PHE A 584 -8.01 12.86 0.65
CA PHE A 584 -8.50 13.83 1.62
C PHE A 584 -8.78 13.12 2.96
N PRO A 585 -8.17 13.57 4.07
CA PRO A 585 -8.49 13.02 5.40
C PRO A 585 -9.97 13.15 5.74
N LYS A 586 -10.57 12.08 6.28
CA LYS A 586 -11.85 12.14 7.01
C LYS A 586 -11.57 12.66 8.44
N ASP A 587 -12.61 12.98 9.20
CA ASP A 587 -12.45 13.63 10.51
C ASP A 587 -11.69 12.76 11.52
N VAL A 588 -11.91 11.45 11.48
CA VAL A 588 -11.21 10.47 12.33
C VAL A 588 -9.70 10.46 12.13
N TYR A 589 -9.17 10.96 11.01
CA TYR A 589 -7.72 11.16 10.86
C TYR A 589 -7.14 11.96 12.04
N TYR A 590 -7.88 12.97 12.49
CA TYR A 590 -7.45 13.85 13.57
C TYR A 590 -7.68 13.25 14.96
N LEU A 591 -8.59 12.26 15.08
CA LEU A 591 -8.68 11.42 16.28
C LEU A 591 -7.35 10.68 16.47
N TYR A 592 -6.91 9.93 15.46
CA TYR A 592 -5.62 9.22 15.52
C TYR A 592 -4.45 10.17 15.70
N GLN A 593 -4.38 11.28 14.95
CA GLN A 593 -3.29 12.26 15.09
C GLN A 593 -3.20 12.83 16.51
N SER A 594 -4.34 13.07 17.18
CA SER A 594 -4.36 13.60 18.55
C SER A 594 -3.81 12.62 19.59
N VAL A 595 -3.93 11.31 19.34
CA VAL A 595 -3.52 10.24 20.27
C VAL A 595 -2.12 9.72 19.94
N TRP A 596 -1.79 9.59 18.65
CA TRP A 596 -0.58 8.92 18.18
C TRP A 596 0.60 9.84 17.93
N THR A 597 0.41 11.16 18.02
CA THR A 597 1.47 12.14 17.78
C THR A 597 1.57 13.17 18.89
N ASP A 598 2.76 13.75 19.04
CA ASP A 598 3.00 14.93 19.88
C ASP A 598 2.75 16.25 19.12
N LYS A 599 2.14 16.19 17.92
CA LYS A 599 1.73 17.39 17.20
C LYS A 599 0.56 18.04 17.93
N PRO A 600 0.53 19.37 18.14
CA PRO A 600 -0.66 20.05 18.63
C PRO A 600 -1.84 19.85 17.67
N VAL A 601 -2.93 19.26 18.18
CA VAL A 601 -4.17 19.03 17.43
C VAL A 601 -5.32 19.79 18.07
N LEU A 602 -6.08 20.52 17.25
CA LEU A 602 -7.40 21.06 17.56
C LEU A 602 -8.26 20.97 16.29
N HIS A 603 -8.93 19.83 16.12
CA HIS A 603 -9.82 19.57 14.99
C HIS A 603 -11.27 19.57 15.45
N VAL A 604 -12.13 20.28 14.72
CA VAL A 604 -13.53 20.52 15.07
C VAL A 604 -14.41 20.08 13.89
N LEU A 605 -15.44 19.29 14.19
CA LEU A 605 -16.47 18.85 13.25
C LEU A 605 -17.86 19.03 13.88
N PRO A 606 -18.94 19.17 13.09
CA PRO A 606 -19.01 19.18 11.63
C PRO A 606 -18.74 20.57 11.03
N HIS A 607 -19.07 20.76 9.73
CA HIS A 607 -19.19 22.08 9.12
C HIS A 607 -20.32 22.92 9.77
N TRP A 608 -20.39 24.22 9.48
CA TRP A 608 -21.38 25.14 10.09
C TRP A 608 -22.39 25.71 9.08
N ASN A 609 -22.99 24.82 8.28
CA ASN A 609 -24.01 25.14 7.27
C ASN A 609 -25.21 24.22 7.48
N TRP A 610 -26.18 24.67 8.25
CA TRP A 610 -27.35 23.90 8.68
C TRP A 610 -28.64 24.71 8.50
N LYS A 611 -29.80 24.12 8.83
CA LYS A 611 -31.07 24.86 8.81
C LYS A 611 -31.29 25.54 10.15
N GLN A 612 -31.91 26.73 10.11
CA GLN A 612 -32.29 27.45 11.32
C GLN A 612 -33.18 26.56 12.19
N GLY A 613 -32.80 26.38 13.46
CA GLY A 613 -33.50 25.50 14.40
C GLY A 613 -32.87 24.11 14.58
N ASP A 614 -31.94 23.71 13.70
CA ASP A 614 -31.16 22.49 13.90
C ASP A 614 -30.30 22.61 15.17
N LYS A 615 -30.07 21.46 15.82
CA LYS A 615 -29.19 21.32 16.99
C LYS A 615 -28.06 20.37 16.61
N ILE A 616 -26.83 20.84 16.75
CA ILE A 616 -25.65 20.18 16.20
C ILE A 616 -24.77 19.70 17.35
N ASP A 617 -24.39 18.42 17.33
CA ASP A 617 -23.36 17.89 18.22
C ASP A 617 -21.98 18.27 17.62
N VAL A 618 -21.25 19.15 18.30
CA VAL A 618 -19.92 19.59 17.86
C VAL A 618 -18.87 18.73 18.52
N VAL A 619 -18.16 17.92 17.74
CA VAL A 619 -17.11 17.01 18.21
C VAL A 619 -15.75 17.66 18.00
N VAL A 620 -14.87 17.49 18.98
CA VAL A 620 -13.52 18.03 18.96
C VAL A 620 -12.50 16.94 19.29
N TYR A 621 -11.56 16.71 18.38
CA TYR A 621 -10.35 15.93 18.65
C TYR A 621 -9.22 16.89 18.97
N TYR A 622 -8.60 16.70 20.14
CA TYR A 622 -7.52 17.57 20.59
C TYR A 622 -6.59 16.89 21.59
N ASN A 623 -5.37 17.40 21.69
CA ASN A 623 -4.39 17.05 22.71
C ASN A 623 -3.77 18.33 23.30
N GLN A 624 -2.86 18.17 24.26
CA GLN A 624 -2.04 19.27 24.77
C GLN A 624 -2.80 20.45 25.41
N ALA A 625 -4.04 20.23 25.84
CA ALA A 625 -4.88 21.19 26.55
C ALA A 625 -5.75 20.47 27.59
N ASP A 626 -6.15 21.21 28.62
CA ASP A 626 -6.93 20.71 29.76
C ASP A 626 -8.44 20.90 29.54
N ARG A 627 -8.82 22.02 28.89
CA ARG A 627 -10.22 22.38 28.63
C ARG A 627 -10.38 23.13 27.31
N LEU A 628 -11.62 23.13 26.82
CA LEU A 628 -12.04 23.85 25.62
C LEU A 628 -13.15 24.85 25.97
N GLU A 629 -13.11 26.01 25.33
CA GLU A 629 -14.20 26.98 25.30
C GLU A 629 -14.80 27.03 23.90
N LEU A 630 -16.14 26.98 23.83
CA LEU A 630 -16.91 27.10 22.59
C LEU A 630 -17.58 28.47 22.53
N TYR A 631 -17.39 29.15 21.39
CA TYR A 631 -17.95 30.45 21.09
C TYR A 631 -18.82 30.38 19.84
N LEU A 632 -19.96 31.04 19.88
CA LEU A 632 -20.85 31.24 18.73
C LEU A 632 -21.07 32.74 18.55
N ASN A 633 -20.68 33.27 17.39
CA ASN A 633 -20.77 34.68 17.05
C ASN A 633 -20.12 35.59 18.11
N GLY A 634 -18.96 35.17 18.62
CA GLY A 634 -18.16 35.90 19.61
C GLY A 634 -18.62 35.72 21.07
N ARG A 635 -19.78 35.09 21.31
CA ARG A 635 -20.28 34.79 22.66
C ARG A 635 -19.82 33.41 23.10
N LYS A 636 -19.20 33.30 24.28
CA LYS A 636 -18.92 32.00 24.93
C LYS A 636 -20.24 31.33 25.28
N ILE A 637 -20.49 30.14 24.73
CA ILE A 637 -21.71 29.37 24.97
C ILE A 637 -21.47 28.10 25.78
N SER A 638 -20.24 27.60 25.84
CA SER A 638 -19.88 26.44 26.66
C SER A 638 -18.40 26.43 27.03
N GLU A 639 -18.08 25.72 28.10
CA GLU A 639 -16.73 25.33 28.51
C GLU A 639 -16.79 23.90 29.02
N GLN A 640 -15.90 23.04 28.54
CA GLN A 640 -15.86 21.64 28.93
C GLN A 640 -14.42 21.12 28.95
N SER A 641 -14.18 20.08 29.75
CA SER A 641 -12.94 19.29 29.75
C SER A 641 -13.23 17.89 29.23
N LYS A 642 -12.23 17.21 28.67
CA LYS A 642 -12.42 15.86 28.12
C LYS A 642 -12.71 14.86 29.25
N ASP A 643 -13.64 13.94 29.03
CA ASP A 643 -13.75 12.74 29.86
C ASP A 643 -12.46 11.91 29.70
N PRO A 644 -11.73 11.56 30.78
CA PRO A 644 -10.50 10.77 30.68
C PRO A 644 -10.68 9.39 30.02
N SER A 645 -11.90 8.86 29.98
CA SER A 645 -12.22 7.59 29.32
C SER A 645 -12.45 7.72 27.81
N ARG A 646 -12.43 8.95 27.27
CA ARG A 646 -12.69 9.27 25.86
C ARG A 646 -11.51 9.97 25.20
N TYR A 647 -11.46 9.87 23.88
CA TYR A 647 -10.46 10.60 23.07
C TYR A 647 -11.02 11.83 22.36
N ASP A 648 -12.34 11.99 22.38
CA ASP A 648 -13.07 13.14 21.86
C ASP A 648 -13.75 13.96 22.98
N LEU A 649 -14.15 15.18 22.65
CA LEU A 649 -15.03 16.00 23.47
C LEU A 649 -16.20 16.46 22.61
N VAL A 650 -17.42 16.35 23.12
CA VAL A 650 -18.64 16.68 22.35
C VAL A 650 -19.46 17.75 23.06
N PHE A 651 -19.59 18.91 22.42
CA PHE A 651 -20.59 19.91 22.80
C PHE A 651 -21.94 19.51 22.21
N LYS A 652 -22.83 19.00 23.06
CA LYS A 652 -24.13 18.47 22.65
C LYS A 652 -25.12 19.56 22.27
N ALA A 653 -25.89 19.30 21.22
CA ALA A 653 -27.09 20.02 20.85
C ALA A 653 -26.91 21.55 20.76
N VAL A 654 -25.77 22.00 20.20
CA VAL A 654 -25.47 23.42 19.96
C VAL A 654 -26.47 23.96 18.94
N PRO A 655 -27.28 24.99 19.29
CA PRO A 655 -28.25 25.53 18.35
C PRO A 655 -27.54 26.19 17.18
N PHE A 656 -27.97 25.86 15.96
CA PHE A 656 -27.41 26.48 14.77
C PHE A 656 -27.84 27.95 14.67
N GLU A 657 -26.84 28.82 14.59
CA GLU A 657 -26.97 30.23 14.21
C GLU A 657 -25.90 30.49 13.12
N PRO A 658 -26.29 31.01 11.93
CA PRO A 658 -25.32 31.35 10.90
C PRO A 658 -24.25 32.31 11.43
N GLY A 659 -23.00 32.09 11.01
CA GLY A 659 -21.90 32.96 11.37
C GLY A 659 -20.63 32.19 11.69
N ILE A 660 -20.08 32.39 12.88
CA ILE A 660 -18.76 31.88 13.28
C ILE A 660 -18.87 31.03 14.53
N LEU A 661 -18.50 29.75 14.41
CA LEU A 661 -18.22 28.86 15.53
C LEU A 661 -16.72 28.87 15.79
N GLU A 662 -16.31 29.15 17.03
CA GLU A 662 -14.90 29.15 17.43
C GLU A 662 -14.69 28.25 18.64
N VAL A 663 -13.66 27.41 18.58
CA VAL A 663 -13.19 26.59 19.70
C VAL A 663 -11.80 27.08 20.08
N VAL A 664 -11.59 27.33 21.38
CA VAL A 664 -10.30 27.72 21.94
C VAL A 664 -9.88 26.69 22.97
N SER A 665 -8.67 26.13 22.82
CA SER A 665 -8.09 25.20 23.78
C SER A 665 -7.20 25.91 24.78
N TYR A 666 -7.23 25.46 26.04
CA TYR A 666 -6.47 26.06 27.14
C TYR A 666 -5.65 25.02 27.89
N ARG A 667 -4.44 25.39 28.31
CA ARG A 667 -3.65 24.68 29.32
C ARG A 667 -3.52 25.60 30.53
N GLY A 668 -4.12 25.22 31.65
CA GLY A 668 -4.42 26.13 32.75
C GLY A 668 -5.21 27.36 32.26
N ASN A 669 -4.57 28.53 32.36
CA ASN A 669 -5.15 29.81 31.91
C ASN A 669 -4.60 30.29 30.55
N GLU A 670 -3.63 29.58 29.96
CA GLU A 670 -3.01 29.97 28.70
C GLU A 670 -3.78 29.41 27.50
N LYS A 671 -4.01 30.25 26.49
CA LYS A 671 -4.59 29.82 25.21
C LYS A 671 -3.53 29.06 24.43
N VAL A 672 -3.86 27.83 24.01
CA VAL A 672 -2.96 26.94 23.26
C VAL A 672 -3.24 27.04 21.76
N MET A 673 -4.49 26.76 21.36
CA MET A 673 -4.91 26.83 19.95
C MET A 673 -6.30 27.43 19.82
N ARG A 674 -6.59 27.94 18.63
CA ARG A 674 -7.91 28.42 18.21
C ARG A 674 -8.27 27.80 16.88
N LYS A 675 -9.49 27.29 16.76
CA LYS A 675 -10.07 26.81 15.51
C LYS A 675 -11.39 27.53 15.25
N THR A 676 -11.57 27.97 14.01
CA THR A 676 -12.76 28.70 13.57
C THR A 676 -13.42 27.95 12.40
N ILE A 677 -14.74 27.78 12.47
CA ILE A 677 -15.59 27.29 11.39
C ILE A 677 -16.61 28.39 11.08
N ARG A 678 -16.76 28.70 9.79
CA ARG A 678 -17.67 29.74 9.30
C ARG A 678 -18.79 29.09 8.51
N THR A 679 -20.01 29.60 8.63
CA THR A 679 -21.09 29.33 7.68
C THR A 679 -20.68 29.86 6.32
N ALA A 680 -20.41 28.97 5.36
CA ALA A 680 -20.04 29.36 4.02
C ALA A 680 -21.20 30.14 3.35
N ALA A 681 -20.86 31.23 2.67
CA ALA A 681 -21.79 31.92 1.78
C ALA A 681 -21.98 31.13 0.47
N LYS A 682 -22.59 31.76 -0.54
CA LYS A 682 -22.84 31.09 -1.82
C LYS A 682 -21.50 30.74 -2.50
N PRO A 683 -21.44 29.61 -3.24
CA PRO A 683 -20.32 29.29 -4.12
C PRO A 683 -19.92 30.48 -4.99
N TYR A 684 -18.63 30.80 -5.00
CA TYR A 684 -18.09 31.99 -5.69
C TYR A 684 -16.97 31.64 -6.68
N ARG A 685 -16.02 30.77 -6.27
CA ARG A 685 -14.87 30.42 -7.12
C ARG A 685 -14.39 29.00 -6.91
N VAL A 686 -13.66 28.49 -7.90
CA VAL A 686 -12.83 27.29 -7.76
C VAL A 686 -11.44 27.71 -7.32
N LYS A 687 -11.01 27.28 -6.14
CA LYS A 687 -9.65 27.50 -5.62
C LYS A 687 -8.79 26.27 -5.89
N LEU A 688 -7.68 26.43 -6.60
CA LEU A 688 -6.70 25.38 -6.84
C LEU A 688 -5.53 25.49 -5.84
N VAL A 689 -5.12 24.35 -5.29
CA VAL A 689 -3.97 24.23 -4.39
C VAL A 689 -3.17 23.01 -4.81
N SER A 690 -1.89 23.19 -5.10
CA SER A 690 -0.98 22.06 -5.29
C SER A 690 -0.46 21.55 -3.96
N GLU A 691 -0.32 20.23 -3.81
CA GLU A 691 0.32 19.64 -2.63
C GLU A 691 1.82 19.97 -2.52
N LYS A 692 2.47 20.22 -3.65
CA LYS A 692 3.89 20.60 -3.73
C LYS A 692 4.10 21.79 -4.66
N PRO A 693 5.08 22.65 -4.40
CA PRO A 693 5.38 23.78 -5.28
C PRO A 693 6.06 23.37 -6.60
N SER A 694 6.64 22.16 -6.67
CA SER A 694 7.31 21.62 -7.85
C SER A 694 7.19 20.09 -7.91
N VAL A 695 7.48 19.51 -9.08
CA VAL A 695 7.55 18.06 -9.32
C VAL A 695 8.77 17.69 -10.17
N ASN A 696 9.32 16.49 -9.98
CA ASN A 696 10.47 15.96 -10.74
C ASN A 696 10.01 15.01 -11.86
N ALA A 697 10.23 15.41 -13.11
CA ALA A 697 9.86 14.57 -14.26
C ALA A 697 10.74 13.30 -14.38
N ALA A 698 12.01 13.37 -13.98
CA ALA A 698 12.94 12.24 -14.04
C ALA A 698 12.52 11.08 -13.12
N ASP A 699 11.83 11.38 -12.02
CA ASP A 699 11.34 10.40 -11.05
C ASP A 699 9.92 9.88 -11.37
N ASN A 700 9.34 10.28 -12.50
CA ASN A 700 7.91 10.06 -12.83
C ASN A 700 6.98 10.55 -11.70
N GLU A 701 7.33 11.67 -11.07
CA GLU A 701 6.56 12.27 -9.99
C GLU A 701 5.23 12.85 -10.52
N LEU A 702 4.15 12.61 -9.77
CA LEU A 702 2.83 13.12 -10.10
C LEU A 702 2.55 14.42 -9.34
N ALA A 703 1.93 15.39 -10.03
CA ALA A 703 1.40 16.59 -9.38
C ALA A 703 -0.06 16.35 -8.94
N TYR A 704 -0.34 16.58 -7.66
CA TYR A 704 -1.67 16.46 -7.06
C TYR A 704 -2.25 17.85 -6.81
N ILE A 705 -3.33 18.19 -7.52
CA ILE A 705 -3.96 19.51 -7.48
C ILE A 705 -5.35 19.38 -6.87
N HIS A 706 -5.49 19.89 -5.66
CA HIS A 706 -6.76 20.01 -4.98
C HIS A 706 -7.57 21.16 -5.58
N ALA A 707 -8.86 20.91 -5.82
CA ALA A 707 -9.83 21.90 -6.21
C ALA A 707 -10.90 22.02 -5.14
N TYR A 708 -11.10 23.24 -4.66
CA TYR A 708 -12.10 23.57 -3.65
C TYR A 708 -13.15 24.51 -4.25
N VAL A 709 -14.43 24.19 -4.07
CA VAL A 709 -15.50 25.16 -4.28
C VAL A 709 -15.63 26.00 -3.02
N VAL A 710 -15.33 27.28 -3.14
CA VAL A 710 -15.30 28.20 -2.00
C VAL A 710 -16.21 29.40 -2.24
N ASP A 711 -16.64 30.02 -1.15
CA ASP A 711 -17.34 31.30 -1.16
C ASP A 711 -16.39 32.49 -1.39
N GLU A 712 -16.93 33.71 -1.33
CA GLU A 712 -16.15 34.95 -1.51
C GLU A 712 -15.09 35.19 -0.41
N PHE A 713 -15.17 34.46 0.71
CA PHE A 713 -14.27 34.54 1.86
C PHE A 713 -13.30 33.35 1.93
N ASP A 714 -13.20 32.55 0.86
CA ASP A 714 -12.41 31.31 0.82
C ASP A 714 -12.85 30.20 1.78
N THR A 715 -14.09 30.27 2.29
CA THR A 715 -14.70 29.19 3.06
C THR A 715 -15.15 28.09 2.09
N VAL A 716 -14.72 26.85 2.32
CA VAL A 716 -15.22 25.70 1.53
C VAL A 716 -16.71 25.56 1.74
N VAL A 717 -17.47 25.48 0.64
CA VAL A 717 -18.92 25.26 0.68
C VAL A 717 -19.17 23.77 0.88
N PRO A 718 -19.68 23.34 2.06
CA PRO A 718 -19.62 21.93 2.47
C PRO A 718 -20.59 21.00 1.74
N ASP A 719 -21.61 21.53 1.08
CA ASP A 719 -22.58 20.80 0.26
C ASP A 719 -22.35 21.02 -1.25
N ALA A 720 -21.29 21.73 -1.64
CA ALA A 720 -21.04 22.01 -3.05
C ALA A 720 -20.72 20.74 -3.85
N ALA A 721 -21.52 20.53 -4.89
CA ALA A 721 -21.40 19.42 -5.84
C ALA A 721 -21.25 19.92 -7.29
N HIS A 722 -20.47 20.98 -7.50
CA HIS A 722 -20.31 21.61 -8.82
C HIS A 722 -19.44 20.76 -9.74
N ASP A 723 -19.73 20.78 -11.04
CA ASP A 723 -18.90 20.09 -12.04
C ASP A 723 -17.66 20.93 -12.39
N ILE A 724 -16.46 20.41 -12.10
CA ILE A 724 -15.19 21.11 -12.31
C ILE A 724 -14.46 20.51 -13.50
N LYS A 725 -14.19 21.33 -14.52
CA LYS A 725 -13.42 20.96 -15.72
C LYS A 725 -11.99 21.44 -15.59
N PHE A 726 -11.04 20.52 -15.67
CA PHE A 726 -9.61 20.75 -15.56
C PHE A 726 -8.96 20.85 -16.94
N ASN A 727 -8.01 21.78 -17.07
CA ASN A 727 -7.09 21.87 -18.19
C ASN A 727 -5.65 21.95 -17.67
N VAL A 728 -4.72 21.40 -18.44
CA VAL A 728 -3.29 21.45 -18.16
C VAL A 728 -2.53 21.96 -19.38
N GLU A 729 -1.59 22.87 -19.15
CA GLU A 729 -0.67 23.42 -20.14
C GLU A 729 0.76 23.16 -19.63
N GLY A 730 1.62 22.62 -20.49
CA GLY A 730 3.00 22.22 -20.16
C GLY A 730 3.49 21.13 -21.10
N GLU A 731 4.77 21.14 -21.45
CA GLU A 731 5.33 20.15 -22.38
C GLU A 731 5.29 18.74 -21.76
N GLY A 732 4.69 17.78 -22.47
CA GLY A 732 4.56 16.40 -21.97
C GLY A 732 3.66 16.23 -20.74
N ALA A 733 2.88 17.26 -20.37
CA ALA A 733 1.95 17.20 -19.25
C ALA A 733 0.61 16.56 -19.64
N LYS A 734 0.06 15.71 -18.77
CA LYS A 734 -1.23 15.04 -18.99
C LYS A 734 -1.97 14.86 -17.68
N ILE A 735 -3.25 15.27 -17.65
CA ILE A 735 -4.19 14.84 -16.61
C ILE A 735 -4.40 13.33 -16.78
N VAL A 736 -3.90 12.54 -15.84
CA VAL A 736 -4.00 11.08 -15.86
C VAL A 736 -5.22 10.59 -15.10
N ALA A 737 -5.67 11.33 -14.08
CA ALA A 737 -6.87 11.01 -13.34
C ALA A 737 -7.48 12.25 -12.66
N THR A 738 -8.78 12.19 -12.36
CA THR A 738 -9.50 13.08 -11.45
C THR A 738 -10.34 12.26 -10.49
N ASP A 739 -10.49 12.73 -9.26
CA ASP A 739 -11.24 12.05 -8.21
C ASP A 739 -11.88 13.05 -7.24
N ASN A 740 -12.79 12.59 -6.41
CA ASN A 740 -13.42 13.35 -5.33
C ASN A 740 -13.63 12.49 -4.07
N GLY A 741 -13.33 11.19 -4.09
CA GLY A 741 -13.56 10.29 -2.96
C GLY A 741 -15.03 9.95 -2.73
N ASN A 742 -15.95 10.34 -3.61
CA ASN A 742 -17.34 9.89 -3.56
C ASN A 742 -17.42 8.45 -4.05
N THR A 743 -17.82 7.55 -3.15
CA THR A 743 -17.98 6.12 -3.39
C THR A 743 -19.02 5.80 -4.47
N THR A 744 -19.94 6.72 -4.78
CA THR A 744 -21.00 6.52 -5.79
C THR A 744 -20.77 7.27 -7.11
N ASP A 745 -19.67 8.01 -7.25
CA ASP A 745 -19.35 8.71 -8.50
C ASP A 745 -18.80 7.73 -9.55
N LEU A 746 -19.65 7.38 -10.52
CA LEU A 746 -19.37 6.44 -11.61
C LEU A 746 -18.64 7.09 -12.81
N ARG A 747 -18.22 8.36 -12.71
CA ARG A 747 -17.46 8.97 -13.79
C ARG A 747 -16.04 8.42 -13.82
N LYS A 748 -15.61 7.95 -14.99
CA LYS A 748 -14.26 7.43 -15.25
C LYS A 748 -13.18 8.33 -14.67
N PHE A 749 -12.17 7.74 -14.03
CA PHE A 749 -11.08 8.50 -13.44
C PHE A 749 -10.31 9.36 -14.44
N GLN A 750 -10.13 8.89 -15.69
CA GLN A 750 -9.41 9.64 -16.73
C GLN A 750 -10.22 10.82 -17.30
N SER A 751 -11.45 11.04 -16.83
CA SER A 751 -12.23 12.23 -17.18
C SER A 751 -11.51 13.50 -16.73
N ARG A 752 -11.47 14.52 -17.59
CA ARG A 752 -10.99 15.86 -17.25
C ARG A 752 -12.01 16.72 -16.51
N ALA A 753 -13.23 16.21 -16.31
CA ALA A 753 -14.24 16.83 -15.49
C ALA A 753 -14.48 15.97 -14.24
N ARG A 754 -14.65 16.58 -13.08
CA ARG A 754 -15.03 15.88 -11.84
C ARG A 754 -16.02 16.72 -11.03
N GLN A 755 -17.05 16.10 -10.51
CA GLN A 755 -17.96 16.76 -9.58
C GLN A 755 -17.22 16.96 -8.24
N ALA A 756 -17.38 18.11 -7.60
CA ALA A 756 -16.96 18.25 -6.21
C ALA A 756 -17.80 17.32 -5.31
N PHE A 757 -17.18 16.72 -4.31
CA PHE A 757 -17.86 15.99 -3.24
C PHE A 757 -17.58 16.69 -1.91
N HIS A 758 -18.64 17.25 -1.32
CA HIS A 758 -18.54 18.16 -0.17
C HIS A 758 -17.52 19.28 -0.39
N GLY A 759 -17.63 19.94 -1.55
CA GLY A 759 -16.79 21.08 -1.94
C GLY A 759 -15.37 20.75 -2.41
N LYS A 760 -14.99 19.46 -2.54
CA LYS A 760 -13.61 19.05 -2.89
C LYS A 760 -13.55 18.14 -4.11
N ALA A 761 -12.53 18.33 -4.94
CA ALA A 761 -12.11 17.41 -6.00
C ALA A 761 -10.58 17.43 -6.14
N LEU A 762 -10.02 16.46 -6.87
CA LEU A 762 -8.61 16.27 -7.14
C LEU A 762 -8.38 16.10 -8.64
N ALA A 763 -7.31 16.69 -9.15
CA ALA A 763 -6.70 16.34 -10.43
C ALA A 763 -5.28 15.83 -10.21
N ILE A 764 -4.92 14.74 -10.91
CA ILE A 764 -3.59 14.12 -10.89
C ILE A 764 -2.96 14.29 -12.26
N ILE A 765 -1.77 14.89 -12.30
CA ILE A 765 -1.05 15.22 -13.53
C ILE A 765 0.27 14.45 -13.58
N ALA A 766 0.50 13.75 -14.68
CA ALA A 766 1.80 13.22 -15.03
C ALA A 766 2.54 14.22 -15.91
N VAL A 767 3.86 14.32 -15.73
CA VAL A 767 4.75 15.20 -16.48
C VAL A 767 5.94 14.40 -16.99
N LYS A 768 6.38 14.66 -18.23
CA LYS A 768 7.50 13.96 -18.87
C LYS A 768 8.71 14.86 -19.17
N HIS A 769 8.53 16.18 -19.14
CA HIS A 769 9.56 17.14 -19.52
C HIS A 769 9.64 18.26 -18.48
N SER A 770 10.86 18.72 -18.21
CA SER A 770 11.13 19.89 -17.36
C SER A 770 10.52 21.15 -17.96
N GLY A 771 10.15 22.12 -17.13
CA GLY A 771 9.59 23.39 -17.58
C GLY A 771 8.50 23.90 -16.64
N LYS A 772 7.53 24.63 -17.19
CA LYS A 772 6.40 25.18 -16.43
C LYS A 772 5.13 24.38 -16.66
N LEU A 773 4.39 24.17 -15.59
CA LEU A 773 3.09 23.50 -15.59
C LEU A 773 2.01 24.47 -15.10
N ILE A 774 0.99 24.72 -15.93
CA ILE A 774 -0.15 25.57 -15.57
C ILE A 774 -1.40 24.71 -15.56
N ILE A 775 -2.09 24.66 -14.42
CA ILE A 775 -3.37 23.95 -14.27
C ILE A 775 -4.47 24.98 -14.09
N ARG A 776 -5.56 24.81 -14.83
CA ARG A 776 -6.76 25.66 -14.75
C ARG A 776 -7.98 24.81 -14.46
N ALA A 777 -8.90 25.35 -13.69
CA ALA A 777 -10.18 24.71 -13.38
C ALA A 777 -11.34 25.68 -13.58
N LYS A 778 -12.35 25.22 -14.31
CA LYS A 778 -13.57 25.99 -14.62
C LYS A 778 -14.80 25.24 -14.14
N SER A 779 -15.79 25.97 -13.65
CA SER A 779 -17.11 25.44 -13.31
C SER A 779 -18.17 26.48 -13.66
N GLU A 780 -19.35 26.05 -14.07
CA GLU A 780 -20.43 26.95 -14.49
C GLU A 780 -20.87 27.85 -13.32
N GLY A 781 -20.98 29.15 -13.57
CA GLY A 781 -21.36 30.14 -12.56
C GLY A 781 -20.28 30.51 -11.55
N LEU A 782 -19.07 29.92 -11.61
CA LEU A 782 -17.97 30.20 -10.68
C LEU A 782 -16.77 30.88 -11.36
N ILE A 783 -16.06 31.72 -10.62
CA ILE A 783 -14.75 32.23 -11.05
C ILE A 783 -13.76 31.07 -11.15
N SER A 784 -13.02 31.02 -12.26
CA SER A 784 -12.06 29.95 -12.55
C SER A 784 -10.82 30.03 -11.67
N GLY A 785 -10.26 28.87 -11.30
CA GLY A 785 -9.01 28.75 -10.57
C GLY A 785 -7.82 28.48 -11.49
N SER A 786 -6.63 28.88 -11.05
CA SER A 786 -5.36 28.57 -11.73
C SER A 786 -4.26 28.34 -10.70
N VAL A 787 -3.34 27.41 -10.98
CA VAL A 787 -2.09 27.22 -10.22
C VAL A 787 -0.95 26.95 -11.19
N GLU A 788 0.24 27.45 -10.88
CA GLU A 788 1.47 27.27 -11.65
C GLU A 788 2.49 26.54 -10.78
N LEU A 789 3.26 25.64 -11.40
CA LEU A 789 4.28 24.80 -10.76
C LEU A 789 5.50 24.66 -11.66
N ASP A 790 6.66 24.50 -11.03
CA ASP A 790 7.88 24.15 -11.74
C ASP A 790 8.01 22.62 -11.89
N VAL A 791 8.45 22.19 -13.07
CA VAL A 791 8.84 20.81 -13.36
C VAL A 791 10.35 20.77 -13.51
N GLN A 792 10.99 20.03 -12.62
CA GLN A 792 12.44 19.80 -12.61
C GLN A 792 12.82 18.62 -13.48
#